data_AF-A0A7R9KGT9-F1
#
_entry.id   AF-A0A7R9KGT9-F1
#
_cell.length_a   1.000
_cell.length_b   1.000
_cell.length_c   1.000
_cell.angle_alpha   90.00
_cell.angle_beta   90.00
_cell.angle_gamma   90.00
#
_symmetry.space_group_name_H-M   'P 1'
#
loop_
_entity.id
_entity.type
_entity.pdbx_description
1 polymer ?
#
loop_
_entity_poly.entity_id
_entity_poly.type
_entity_poly.pdbx_seq_one_letter_code
_entity_poly.pdbx_strand_id
1 'polypeptide(L)'
;MILENRKHAPHVRRHGIKQFINIYNQNKDRIDRCFKWGDEIEYVIVRFDHNNQKVRLSLRSKQILDVMYEREEREGANRRVLWRPEYGEFQIEATPGQPYGHQNELCDDNIWHNLFNTVEENMKSRRREIRELLDHDEAIICITNFPRLGNEDISVPYCRADPANSTTGSIFASDELTSVFHPRYLRTSYNVVQRRGRKVAINVPIFKDTKTPDPFVEIFNDKESKRAAKVDHIYLDSGVFGMGCCCLQVTLQATNIDEAMVLNDQMAQLTPIMMALSAGGPIYRGFLSDRDCRWDVISNGVDDRTREELGEKPLKNEKFRIHKSRYAPINTYLCECNAKYNDNPIVYNTEFYNEMISAGVTPSLAQHMAYVFIRDPTITYREKLDQNDSTETDHFENIQSTNWQTMRFKPPPLNQQSIGWRVEFRPMEIQMTDFENAAFSVFTILLSRIILQYNLNLVIPVSKVDQNMSTAQKRDAVNRCKFWFRKDIFSSNIAQEVNNNTNGFNGNHETEDNDEESYIEMTINEIMNGYGNEFPGLIPLIREYVGNISLDAQTYCKVQHFQESQKHAEHIRRQGIKQFINIYNRNKDRIDRCFKWGDEIEYVIVRFDHNNQKVRLSLRSKQILDVMDVREEKEGANRRVLWRPEYGSFQIEATPGQPYGYNNELNGENSMNNVFNNVENNMRERRLDIKALLHEDEALLCLTNHPRIGCEDTTVPFTKADPLNSASKSIFISDPHICDANQRFLVLERYSVERIGHKVIINIPVFKDIKTADSFIETFNDTESNRAAKVDHIYMDAAFFGRTCSCLQVTMQATDMYEAFTLYDQLAPLTPIMMALGAATPIFRGYLTDRDGRWDVIDWSNDDRTAEERGEKPLKRNKFRIHKSRYSPINTYLCESNAAYNDSPIVYNKEYYNEMISAGVPSPLAQHMAYLFIRDPPIVYNKEYYNEMISAGVPSPLAQHMAYLFIRDPCVISRDKLDQNNDMDSEFFESMQSTNWNSLRFKPPPLNQQSIGWRVEFRPMEIQMTDTQNAAFSVVTILLSRIILQYNLNLVIPISKIDENMSTAQKRDAVNRCKFWFRKDIFSQNTPQINCFKENRNRYESEDESYIEMSINEIMNGYGNEFPGLIPLIREYVNSISLDVQTYNKVQQYIQLIADRASAKVKTTAQWIRDFVRKHADYKYDSVVNEKITYDLLNTLNRIQNEGI
;
A
#
# COMPACT_ATOMS: atom_id res chain seq x y z
N MET A 1 57.69 -7.00 -7.51
CA MET A 1 56.37 -6.34 -7.45
C MET A 1 55.90 -5.94 -6.04
N ILE A 2 55.95 -6.74 -4.96
CA ILE A 2 55.65 -6.24 -3.57
C ILE A 2 56.62 -5.13 -3.15
N LEU A 3 57.90 -5.32 -3.51
CA LEU A 3 58.94 -4.31 -3.46
C LEU A 3 58.61 -3.04 -4.24
N GLU A 4 57.56 -2.98 -5.06
CA GLU A 4 57.26 -1.83 -5.92
C GLU A 4 56.15 -0.97 -5.31
N ASN A 5 54.99 -1.56 -4.95
CA ASN A 5 53.92 -0.79 -4.26
C ASN A 5 54.40 -0.23 -2.92
N ARG A 6 55.08 -1.05 -2.11
CA ARG A 6 55.59 -0.63 -0.79
C ARG A 6 56.66 0.48 -0.88
N LYS A 7 57.40 0.58 -2.00
CA LYS A 7 58.36 1.68 -2.22
C LYS A 7 57.65 3.03 -2.38
N HIS A 8 56.46 3.04 -2.97
CA HIS A 8 55.69 4.26 -3.21
C HIS A 8 54.73 4.61 -2.07
N ALA A 9 54.51 3.72 -1.09
CA ALA A 9 53.61 3.96 0.03
C ALA A 9 53.89 5.28 0.82
N PRO A 10 55.16 5.65 1.14
CA PRO A 10 55.44 6.95 1.75
C PRO A 10 55.04 8.14 0.88
N HIS A 11 55.26 8.04 -0.43
CA HIS A 11 54.89 9.06 -1.42
C HIS A 11 53.37 9.23 -1.48
N VAL A 12 52.62 8.14 -1.68
CA VAL A 12 51.15 8.15 -1.73
C VAL A 12 50.56 8.76 -0.46
N ARG A 13 51.04 8.38 0.73
CA ARG A 13 50.56 8.96 1.99
C ARG A 13 50.85 10.46 2.10
N ARG A 14 52.08 10.88 1.79
CA ARG A 14 52.48 12.29 1.89
C ARG A 14 51.65 13.17 0.96
N HIS A 15 51.46 12.73 -0.28
CA HIS A 15 50.65 13.42 -1.27
C HIS A 15 49.15 13.38 -0.92
N GLY A 16 48.63 12.25 -0.42
CA GLY A 16 47.25 12.17 0.04
C GLY A 16 46.92 13.11 1.21
N ILE A 17 47.85 13.35 2.14
CA ILE A 17 47.69 14.38 3.19
C ILE A 17 47.63 15.79 2.60
N LYS A 18 48.47 16.10 1.60
CA LYS A 18 48.40 17.39 0.89
C LYS A 18 47.07 17.56 0.16
N GLN A 19 46.60 16.51 -0.51
CA GLN A 19 45.29 16.49 -1.17
C GLN A 19 44.16 16.74 -0.16
N PHE A 20 44.18 16.07 1.00
CA PHE A 20 43.23 16.33 2.08
C PHE A 20 43.27 17.78 2.57
N ILE A 21 44.46 18.32 2.84
CA ILE A 21 44.62 19.73 3.26
C ILE A 21 44.06 20.69 2.20
N ASN A 22 44.27 20.40 0.92
CA ASN A 22 43.72 21.20 -0.17
C ASN A 22 42.19 21.11 -0.22
N ILE A 23 41.61 19.91 -0.10
CA ILE A 23 40.15 19.71 -0.02
C ILE A 23 39.58 20.48 1.17
N TYR A 24 40.18 20.34 2.34
CA TYR A 24 39.78 21.02 3.57
C TYR A 24 39.83 22.54 3.39
N ASN A 25 40.96 23.10 2.95
CA ASN A 25 41.10 24.55 2.78
C ASN A 25 40.13 25.13 1.75
N GLN A 26 39.79 24.37 0.69
CA GLN A 26 38.81 24.81 -0.32
C GLN A 26 37.36 24.72 0.15
N ASN A 27 37.04 23.84 1.12
CA ASN A 27 35.65 23.52 1.48
C ASN A 27 35.31 23.67 2.98
N LYS A 28 36.24 24.11 3.83
CA LYS A 28 35.99 24.26 5.27
C LYS A 28 34.86 25.26 5.59
N ASP A 29 34.73 26.30 4.76
CA ASP A 29 33.71 27.34 4.89
C ASP A 29 32.46 27.05 4.02
N ARG A 30 32.37 25.84 3.43
CA ARG A 30 31.29 25.43 2.53
C ARG A 30 29.98 25.20 3.29
N ILE A 31 28.89 25.71 2.72
CA ILE A 31 27.53 25.53 3.22
C ILE A 31 26.63 25.03 2.09
N ASP A 32 26.13 23.80 2.22
CA ASP A 32 25.19 23.14 1.31
C ASP A 32 23.80 23.07 1.96
N ARG A 33 22.86 23.91 1.54
CA ARG A 33 21.52 23.93 2.15
C ARG A 33 20.61 22.77 1.75
N CYS A 34 20.89 22.13 0.62
CA CYS A 34 20.05 21.07 0.10
C CYS A 34 20.43 19.72 0.73
N PHE A 35 19.49 19.12 1.48
CA PHE A 35 19.66 17.77 2.02
C PHE A 35 19.61 16.73 0.88
N LYS A 36 20.70 15.97 0.74
CA LYS A 36 20.84 14.89 -0.25
C LYS A 36 21.28 13.62 0.45
N TRP A 37 20.75 12.48 0.03
CA TRP A 37 21.16 11.19 0.57
C TRP A 37 20.92 10.06 -0.43
N GLY A 38 21.45 8.88 -0.16
CA GLY A 38 21.26 7.70 -1.01
C GLY A 38 21.58 6.42 -0.25
N ASP A 39 20.96 5.34 -0.69
CA ASP A 39 21.25 3.99 -0.25
C ASP A 39 22.12 3.25 -1.28
N GLU A 40 22.91 2.29 -0.80
CA GLU A 40 23.67 1.34 -1.60
C GLU A 40 23.26 -0.08 -1.17
N ILE A 41 22.77 -0.87 -2.14
CA ILE A 41 22.37 -2.26 -1.92
C ILE A 41 23.29 -3.18 -2.73
N GLU A 42 23.81 -4.18 -2.05
CA GLU A 42 24.59 -5.26 -2.65
C GLU A 42 23.72 -6.52 -2.83
N TYR A 43 23.90 -7.22 -3.94
CA TYR A 43 23.15 -8.42 -4.28
C TYR A 43 24.07 -9.58 -4.66
N VAL A 44 23.56 -10.80 -4.50
CA VAL A 44 24.15 -12.04 -5.01
C VAL A 44 23.36 -12.55 -6.21
N ILE A 45 24.05 -12.89 -7.30
CA ILE A 45 23.48 -13.56 -8.46
C ILE A 45 23.63 -15.06 -8.27
N VAL A 46 22.51 -15.79 -8.34
CA VAL A 46 22.47 -17.25 -8.22
C VAL A 46 21.85 -17.89 -9.44
N ARG A 47 22.17 -19.16 -9.65
CA ARG A 47 21.58 -20.02 -10.67
C ARG A 47 20.96 -21.26 -10.03
N PHE A 48 19.71 -21.54 -10.39
CA PHE A 48 18.93 -22.68 -9.96
C PHE A 48 19.07 -23.84 -10.94
N ASP A 49 19.57 -24.96 -10.45
CA ASP A 49 19.54 -26.24 -11.15
C ASP A 49 18.42 -27.07 -10.54
N HIS A 50 17.19 -26.83 -11.02
CA HIS A 50 15.99 -27.45 -10.50
C HIS A 50 16.01 -28.99 -10.62
N ASN A 51 16.62 -29.51 -11.69
CA ASN A 51 16.71 -30.95 -11.95
C ASN A 51 17.55 -31.67 -10.89
N ASN A 52 18.67 -31.06 -10.47
CA ASN A 52 19.56 -31.65 -9.47
C ASN A 52 19.34 -31.09 -8.06
N GLN A 53 18.34 -30.20 -7.88
CA GLN A 53 18.04 -29.51 -6.61
C GLN A 53 19.25 -28.76 -6.05
N LYS A 54 19.96 -28.02 -6.90
CA LYS A 54 21.15 -27.24 -6.53
C LYS A 54 20.96 -25.75 -6.79
N VAL A 55 21.59 -24.94 -5.96
CA VAL A 55 21.73 -23.50 -6.16
C VAL A 55 23.21 -23.17 -6.13
N ARG A 56 23.68 -22.44 -7.13
CA ARG A 56 25.09 -22.06 -7.32
C ARG A 56 25.20 -20.55 -7.54
N LEU A 57 26.36 -19.99 -7.27
CA LEU A 57 26.70 -18.60 -7.59
C LEU A 57 26.88 -18.45 -9.10
N SER A 58 26.25 -17.46 -9.72
CA SER A 58 26.48 -17.13 -11.14
C SER A 58 27.63 -16.13 -11.25
N LEU A 59 28.72 -16.51 -11.92
CA LEU A 59 29.90 -15.65 -12.12
C LEU A 59 29.75 -14.81 -13.40
N ARG A 60 28.61 -14.12 -13.52
CA ARG A 60 28.22 -13.32 -14.69
C ARG A 60 28.14 -11.83 -14.39
N SER A 61 28.62 -11.36 -13.23
CA SER A 61 28.50 -9.95 -12.88
C SER A 61 29.15 -9.05 -13.94
N LYS A 62 30.32 -9.42 -14.48
CA LYS A 62 30.95 -8.64 -15.55
C LYS A 62 30.08 -8.51 -16.80
N GLN A 63 29.49 -9.61 -17.28
CA GLN A 63 28.68 -9.62 -18.50
C GLN A 63 27.44 -8.73 -18.35
N ILE A 64 26.81 -8.78 -17.18
CA ILE A 64 25.65 -7.96 -16.87
C ILE A 64 26.05 -6.49 -16.75
N LEU A 65 27.15 -6.19 -16.04
CA LEU A 65 27.63 -4.83 -15.85
C LEU A 65 28.07 -4.18 -17.16
N ASP A 66 28.72 -4.90 -18.09
CA ASP A 66 29.06 -4.34 -19.41
C ASP A 66 27.81 -3.75 -20.10
N VAL A 67 26.68 -4.48 -20.07
CA VAL A 67 25.40 -4.00 -20.63
C VAL A 67 24.84 -2.82 -19.84
N MET A 68 24.93 -2.85 -18.50
CA MET A 68 24.46 -1.73 -17.67
C MET A 68 25.26 -0.45 -17.88
N TYR A 69 26.59 -0.54 -18.06
CA TYR A 69 27.44 0.59 -18.36
C TYR A 69 27.14 1.18 -19.75
N GLU A 70 26.92 0.36 -20.77
CA GLU A 70 26.45 0.83 -22.08
C GLU A 70 25.10 1.56 -22.00
N ARG A 71 24.20 1.09 -21.12
CA ARG A 71 22.91 1.74 -20.87
C ARG A 71 23.11 3.09 -20.13
N GLU A 72 24.01 3.14 -19.15
CA GLU A 72 24.39 4.37 -18.43
C GLU A 72 24.99 5.43 -19.37
N GLU A 73 25.94 5.05 -20.23
CA GLU A 73 26.56 5.95 -21.21
C GLU A 73 25.52 6.55 -22.18
N ARG A 74 24.53 5.75 -22.58
CA ARG A 74 23.49 6.14 -23.53
C ARG A 74 22.47 7.12 -22.95
N GLU A 75 22.10 6.93 -21.68
CA GLU A 75 21.03 7.69 -21.03
C GLU A 75 21.54 8.85 -20.15
N GLY A 76 22.79 8.80 -19.72
CA GLY A 76 23.46 9.84 -18.94
C GLY A 76 22.70 10.20 -17.66
N ALA A 77 22.51 11.50 -17.43
CA ALA A 77 21.90 12.02 -16.20
C ALA A 77 20.44 11.60 -15.97
N ASN A 78 19.74 11.09 -17.00
CA ASN A 78 18.35 10.62 -16.90
C ASN A 78 18.21 9.21 -16.30
N ARG A 79 19.34 8.53 -16.04
CA ARG A 79 19.34 7.18 -15.50
C ARG A 79 18.69 7.14 -14.11
N ARG A 80 17.80 6.18 -13.88
CA ARG A 80 17.10 6.01 -12.59
C ARG A 80 17.86 5.16 -11.56
N VAL A 81 18.81 4.34 -12.03
CA VAL A 81 19.57 3.37 -11.25
C VAL A 81 21.01 3.34 -11.76
N LEU A 82 21.98 3.29 -10.86
CA LEU A 82 23.39 3.02 -11.21
C LEU A 82 23.78 1.63 -10.72
N TRP A 83 24.58 0.92 -11.50
CA TRP A 83 25.10 -0.40 -11.17
C TRP A 83 26.62 -0.36 -11.09
N ARG A 84 27.18 -0.97 -10.06
CA ARG A 84 28.63 -0.99 -9.82
C ARG A 84 29.10 -2.42 -9.57
N PRO A 85 30.35 -2.75 -9.95
CA PRO A 85 30.97 -4.01 -9.56
C PRO A 85 31.21 -4.06 -8.06
N GLU A 86 31.08 -5.24 -7.48
CA GLU A 86 31.53 -5.52 -6.11
C GLU A 86 32.64 -6.59 -6.07
N TYR A 87 33.13 -6.91 -4.88
CA TYR A 87 34.31 -7.78 -4.72
C TYR A 87 34.12 -9.17 -5.32
N GLY A 88 32.96 -9.80 -5.18
CA GLY A 88 32.65 -11.11 -5.78
C GLY A 88 32.24 -11.03 -7.24
N GLU A 89 32.68 -11.96 -8.08
CA GLU A 89 32.21 -12.07 -9.49
C GLU A 89 30.72 -12.50 -9.59
N PHE A 90 30.14 -12.89 -8.46
CA PHE A 90 28.71 -13.15 -8.27
C PHE A 90 27.96 -12.00 -7.59
N GLN A 91 28.66 -10.91 -7.25
CA GLN A 91 28.06 -9.75 -6.61
C GLN A 91 27.95 -8.57 -7.56
N ILE A 92 26.95 -7.74 -7.28
CA ILE A 92 26.73 -6.45 -7.91
C ILE A 92 26.13 -5.51 -6.88
N GLU A 93 26.42 -4.22 -7.03
CA GLU A 93 25.86 -3.17 -6.20
C GLU A 93 24.97 -2.27 -7.05
N ALA A 94 23.90 -1.74 -6.45
CA ALA A 94 23.06 -0.74 -7.08
C ALA A 94 22.68 0.40 -6.14
N THR A 95 22.62 1.59 -6.72
CA THR A 95 22.28 2.86 -6.05
C THR A 95 21.17 3.57 -6.84
N PRO A 96 20.50 4.59 -6.26
CA PRO A 96 19.64 5.45 -7.09
C PRO A 96 20.50 6.20 -8.12
N GLY A 97 19.88 6.50 -9.27
CA GLY A 97 20.48 7.21 -10.41
C GLY A 97 21.03 8.60 -10.08
N GLN A 98 20.33 9.27 -9.17
CA GLN A 98 20.71 10.52 -8.53
C GLN A 98 20.45 10.38 -7.04
N PRO A 99 21.17 11.08 -6.15
CA PRO A 99 20.84 11.06 -4.74
C PRO A 99 19.40 11.56 -4.53
N TYR A 100 18.68 10.96 -3.59
CA TYR A 100 17.41 11.48 -3.13
C TYR A 100 17.61 12.93 -2.69
N GLY A 101 16.70 13.83 -3.12
CA GLY A 101 16.80 15.28 -2.88
C GLY A 101 17.54 16.05 -3.96
N HIS A 102 18.05 15.40 -5.02
CA HIS A 102 18.73 16.07 -6.13
C HIS A 102 17.85 17.10 -6.86
N GLN A 103 16.56 16.84 -7.03
CA GLN A 103 15.63 17.70 -7.78
C GLN A 103 15.09 18.91 -6.98
N ASN A 104 15.43 19.04 -5.69
CA ASN A 104 14.99 20.17 -4.88
C ASN A 104 15.86 21.41 -5.13
N GLU A 105 15.65 22.11 -6.26
CA GLU A 105 16.38 23.34 -6.60
C GLU A 105 16.22 24.47 -5.57
N LEU A 106 15.16 24.42 -4.74
CA LEU A 106 14.84 25.45 -3.74
C LEU A 106 15.48 25.22 -2.35
N CYS A 107 16.14 24.08 -2.11
CA CYS A 107 16.67 23.69 -0.79
C CYS A 107 15.68 23.95 0.37
N ASP A 108 14.40 23.59 0.19
CA ASP A 108 13.38 23.73 1.23
C ASP A 108 13.43 22.52 2.16
N ASP A 109 13.73 22.77 3.44
CA ASP A 109 13.82 21.77 4.52
C ASP A 109 12.49 21.03 4.76
N ASN A 110 11.39 21.47 4.14
CA ASN A 110 10.06 20.88 4.28
C ASN A 110 9.67 19.88 3.17
N ILE A 111 10.58 19.46 2.28
CA ILE A 111 10.20 18.62 1.11
C ILE A 111 10.91 17.25 1.09
N TRP A 112 12.05 17.11 1.77
CA TRP A 112 12.91 15.92 1.66
C TRP A 112 12.26 14.63 2.19
N HIS A 113 11.25 14.73 3.05
CA HIS A 113 10.56 13.58 3.62
C HIS A 113 9.62 12.86 2.62
N ASN A 114 9.15 13.57 1.57
CA ASN A 114 8.37 12.97 0.46
C ASN A 114 9.17 11.96 -0.37
N LEU A 115 10.50 11.95 -0.20
CA LEU A 115 11.40 11.03 -0.87
C LEU A 115 11.31 9.62 -0.30
N PHE A 116 10.81 9.42 0.93
CA PHE A 116 10.76 8.09 1.57
C PHE A 116 9.94 7.07 0.77
N ASN A 117 8.81 7.50 0.21
CA ASN A 117 7.94 6.66 -0.63
C ASN A 117 8.58 6.28 -1.97
N THR A 118 9.65 6.98 -2.37
CA THR A 118 10.40 6.68 -3.61
C THR A 118 11.53 5.68 -3.41
N VAL A 119 11.97 5.43 -2.18
CA VAL A 119 13.12 4.56 -1.88
C VAL A 119 12.82 3.12 -2.25
N GLU A 120 11.70 2.56 -1.74
CA GLU A 120 11.31 1.17 -2.05
C GLU A 120 11.02 1.00 -3.54
N GLU A 121 10.35 1.97 -4.17
CA GLU A 121 10.07 1.90 -5.61
C GLU A 121 11.34 1.99 -6.45
N ASN A 122 12.33 2.80 -6.03
CA ASN A 122 13.65 2.80 -6.65
C ASN A 122 14.30 1.41 -6.51
N MET A 123 14.35 0.81 -5.33
CA MET A 123 14.89 -0.55 -5.12
C MET A 123 14.18 -1.61 -5.97
N LYS A 124 12.84 -1.57 -6.04
CA LYS A 124 12.03 -2.42 -6.94
C LYS A 124 12.42 -2.23 -8.40
N SER A 125 12.66 -0.99 -8.82
CA SER A 125 13.10 -0.68 -10.18
C SER A 125 14.46 -1.30 -10.51
N ARG A 126 15.40 -1.32 -9.56
CA ARG A 126 16.70 -2.01 -9.70
C ARG A 126 16.48 -3.50 -9.98
N ARG A 127 15.66 -4.17 -9.17
CA ARG A 127 15.36 -5.61 -9.39
C ARG A 127 14.66 -5.87 -10.73
N ARG A 128 13.74 -5.00 -11.16
CA ARG A 128 13.08 -5.14 -12.46
C ARG A 128 14.07 -4.99 -13.61
N GLU A 129 14.93 -3.97 -13.55
CA GLU A 129 15.90 -3.68 -14.60
C GLU A 129 16.90 -4.81 -14.82
N ILE A 130 17.42 -5.40 -13.74
CA ILE A 130 18.38 -6.49 -13.88
C ILE A 130 17.75 -7.83 -14.26
N ARG A 131 16.50 -8.09 -13.86
CA ARG A 131 15.78 -9.32 -14.26
C ARG A 131 15.68 -9.47 -15.78
N GLU A 132 15.73 -8.37 -16.53
CA GLU A 132 15.76 -8.40 -17.99
C GLU A 132 17.04 -9.05 -18.57
N LEU A 133 18.13 -9.09 -17.80
CA LEU A 133 19.44 -9.59 -18.21
C LEU A 133 19.80 -10.95 -17.62
N LEU A 134 19.00 -11.46 -16.67
CA LEU A 134 19.21 -12.76 -16.05
C LEU A 134 18.70 -13.89 -16.96
N ASP A 135 19.38 -15.03 -16.96
CA ASP A 135 18.85 -16.23 -17.60
C ASP A 135 17.57 -16.72 -16.88
N HIS A 136 16.74 -17.51 -17.56
CA HIS A 136 15.50 -18.07 -17.00
C HIS A 136 15.67 -18.86 -15.68
N ASP A 137 16.87 -19.41 -15.45
CA ASP A 137 17.26 -20.17 -14.27
C ASP A 137 18.16 -19.36 -13.32
N GLU A 138 18.30 -18.06 -13.53
CA GLU A 138 19.05 -17.15 -12.66
C GLU A 138 18.13 -16.23 -11.85
N ALA A 139 18.61 -15.83 -10.68
CA ALA A 139 17.95 -14.82 -9.85
C ALA A 139 18.97 -13.95 -9.15
N ILE A 140 18.53 -12.75 -8.80
CA ILE A 140 19.24 -11.83 -7.90
C ILE A 140 18.61 -11.90 -6.51
N ILE A 141 19.43 -12.08 -5.48
CA ILE A 141 18.99 -12.27 -4.10
C ILE A 141 19.71 -11.28 -3.18
N CYS A 142 18.95 -10.64 -2.30
CA CYS A 142 19.53 -9.91 -1.17
C CYS A 142 19.75 -10.90 -0.02
N ILE A 143 20.99 -11.28 0.20
CA ILE A 143 21.40 -12.15 1.31
C ILE A 143 22.79 -11.72 1.77
N THR A 144 22.99 -11.59 3.08
CA THR A 144 24.28 -11.13 3.61
C THR A 144 25.43 -12.03 3.20
N ASN A 145 25.29 -13.34 3.27
CA ASN A 145 26.34 -14.26 2.85
C ASN A 145 25.71 -15.46 2.13
N PHE A 146 26.34 -15.90 1.05
CA PHE A 146 25.92 -17.15 0.41
C PHE A 146 26.28 -18.34 1.32
N PRO A 147 25.29 -19.09 1.85
CA PRO A 147 25.52 -20.01 2.98
C PRO A 147 26.60 -21.08 2.74
N ARG A 148 26.78 -21.50 1.49
CA ARG A 148 27.71 -22.56 1.08
C ARG A 148 29.00 -22.06 0.43
N LEU A 149 29.26 -20.74 0.43
CA LEU A 149 30.49 -20.19 -0.15
C LEU A 149 31.70 -20.95 0.40
N GLY A 150 32.59 -21.41 -0.48
CA GLY A 150 33.77 -22.21 -0.11
C GLY A 150 33.59 -23.73 -0.08
N ASN A 151 32.39 -24.26 -0.38
CA ASN A 151 32.16 -25.69 -0.56
C ASN A 151 32.42 -26.13 -2.02
N GLU A 152 32.46 -27.44 -2.27
CA GLU A 152 32.49 -27.98 -3.64
C GLU A 152 31.20 -27.66 -4.41
N ASP A 153 31.31 -27.58 -5.74
CA ASP A 153 30.19 -27.35 -6.67
C ASP A 153 29.39 -26.07 -6.37
N ILE A 154 30.12 -24.95 -6.22
CA ILE A 154 29.57 -23.70 -5.69
C ILE A 154 29.15 -22.66 -6.74
N SER A 155 29.68 -22.74 -7.97
CA SER A 155 29.53 -21.68 -8.97
C SER A 155 29.22 -22.20 -10.38
N VAL A 156 28.71 -21.31 -11.22
CA VAL A 156 28.56 -21.48 -12.66
C VAL A 156 29.20 -20.28 -13.37
N PRO A 157 30.20 -20.48 -14.26
CA PRO A 157 30.90 -21.74 -14.51
C PRO A 157 31.55 -22.32 -13.24
N TYR A 158 31.75 -23.64 -13.25
CA TYR A 158 32.39 -24.35 -12.14
C TYR A 158 33.83 -23.88 -11.96
N CYS A 159 34.15 -23.38 -10.76
CA CYS A 159 35.51 -23.11 -10.34
C CYS A 159 35.88 -23.98 -9.14
N ARG A 160 37.17 -24.28 -8.97
CA ARG A 160 37.69 -25.10 -7.88
C ARG A 160 38.94 -24.44 -7.31
N ALA A 161 39.01 -24.36 -5.98
CA ALA A 161 40.20 -23.88 -5.29
C ALA A 161 41.46 -24.64 -5.72
N ASP A 162 42.47 -23.89 -6.14
CA ASP A 162 43.82 -24.38 -6.45
C ASP A 162 44.83 -23.62 -5.60
N PRO A 163 45.14 -24.09 -4.37
CA PRO A 163 46.01 -23.37 -3.44
C PRO A 163 47.43 -23.15 -3.98
N ALA A 164 47.89 -23.99 -4.92
CA ALA A 164 49.24 -23.90 -5.46
C ALA A 164 49.39 -22.72 -6.44
N ASN A 165 48.31 -22.39 -7.15
CA ASN A 165 48.30 -21.34 -8.18
C ASN A 165 47.42 -20.13 -7.82
N SER A 166 46.64 -20.19 -6.73
CA SER A 166 45.81 -19.09 -6.25
C SER A 166 46.65 -17.90 -5.78
N THR A 167 46.14 -16.71 -6.06
CA THR A 167 46.63 -15.41 -5.60
C THR A 167 46.67 -15.31 -4.06
N THR A 168 45.72 -15.95 -3.39
CA THR A 168 45.59 -15.91 -1.92
C THR A 168 46.10 -17.18 -1.24
N GLY A 169 46.29 -18.27 -1.99
CA GLY A 169 46.62 -19.60 -1.45
C GLY A 169 45.47 -20.25 -0.68
N SER A 170 44.23 -19.80 -0.92
CA SER A 170 43.05 -20.32 -0.23
C SER A 170 42.82 -21.79 -0.54
N ILE A 171 42.43 -22.56 0.49
CA ILE A 171 42.05 -23.98 0.33
C ILE A 171 40.56 -24.19 0.03
N PHE A 172 39.77 -23.12 0.00
CA PHE A 172 38.32 -23.18 -0.18
C PHE A 172 37.81 -22.31 -1.33
N ALA A 173 38.48 -21.19 -1.62
CA ALA A 173 38.05 -20.23 -2.62
C ALA A 173 38.96 -20.22 -3.85
N SER A 174 38.33 -20.25 -5.02
CA SER A 174 39.00 -19.98 -6.30
C SER A 174 39.17 -18.48 -6.51
N ASP A 175 40.21 -18.08 -7.25
CA ASP A 175 40.42 -16.66 -7.60
C ASP A 175 39.29 -16.13 -8.50
N GLU A 176 38.67 -16.99 -9.30
CA GLU A 176 37.52 -16.72 -10.18
C GLU A 176 36.25 -16.32 -9.42
N LEU A 177 36.18 -16.56 -8.11
CA LEU A 177 35.10 -16.04 -7.27
C LEU A 177 35.26 -14.53 -7.01
N THR A 178 36.44 -13.97 -7.24
CA THR A 178 36.73 -12.54 -7.10
C THR A 178 36.51 -11.84 -8.43
N SER A 179 35.91 -10.65 -8.39
CA SER A 179 35.49 -9.93 -9.58
C SER A 179 36.66 -9.67 -10.55
N VAL A 180 36.43 -10.01 -11.81
CA VAL A 180 37.33 -9.72 -12.94
C VAL A 180 37.01 -8.41 -13.64
N PHE A 181 35.89 -7.77 -13.29
CA PHE A 181 35.47 -6.49 -13.87
C PHE A 181 36.54 -5.40 -13.69
N HIS A 182 37.19 -5.38 -12.53
CA HIS A 182 38.30 -4.47 -12.26
C HIS A 182 39.47 -5.21 -11.60
N PRO A 183 40.73 -5.03 -12.05
CA PRO A 183 41.90 -5.70 -11.45
C PRO A 183 42.16 -5.33 -9.98
N ARG A 184 41.37 -4.43 -9.39
CA ARG A 184 41.59 -3.91 -8.03
C ARG A 184 41.30 -4.97 -6.96
N TYR A 185 40.27 -5.79 -7.16
CA TYR A 185 39.76 -6.70 -6.14
C TYR A 185 40.74 -7.85 -5.88
N LEU A 186 41.11 -8.58 -6.94
CA LEU A 186 42.07 -9.67 -6.84
C LEU A 186 43.47 -9.15 -6.43
N ARG A 187 43.90 -7.99 -6.94
CA ARG A 187 45.19 -7.38 -6.57
C ARG A 187 45.21 -6.91 -5.11
N THR A 188 44.10 -6.42 -4.57
CA THR A 188 43.99 -6.07 -3.15
C THR A 188 44.20 -7.31 -2.29
N SER A 189 43.52 -8.40 -2.64
CA SER A 189 43.62 -9.69 -1.92
C SER A 189 45.05 -10.22 -1.92
N TYR A 190 45.71 -10.18 -3.08
CA TYR A 190 47.13 -10.47 -3.20
C TYR A 190 47.96 -9.61 -2.24
N ASN A 191 47.82 -8.28 -2.34
CA ASN A 191 48.65 -7.35 -1.58
C ASN A 191 48.42 -7.45 -0.07
N VAL A 192 47.19 -7.75 0.38
CA VAL A 192 46.88 -8.04 1.79
C VAL A 192 47.68 -9.27 2.26
N VAL A 193 47.58 -10.40 1.56
CA VAL A 193 48.30 -11.64 1.92
C VAL A 193 49.81 -11.43 1.92
N GLN A 194 50.32 -10.76 0.88
CA GLN A 194 51.74 -10.49 0.73
C GLN A 194 52.28 -9.53 1.80
N ARG A 195 51.55 -8.46 2.12
CA ARG A 195 51.91 -7.53 3.20
C ARG A 195 51.89 -8.24 4.54
N ARG A 196 50.82 -9.00 4.81
CA ARG A 196 50.63 -9.78 6.03
C ARG A 196 51.70 -10.87 6.20
N GLY A 197 52.29 -11.33 5.09
CA GLY A 197 53.29 -12.40 5.00
C GLY A 197 52.73 -13.80 5.29
N ARG A 198 51.41 -13.94 5.24
CA ARG A 198 50.61 -15.13 5.56
C ARG A 198 49.18 -14.90 5.06
N LYS A 199 48.41 -15.98 4.91
CA LYS A 199 46.97 -15.92 4.61
C LYS A 199 46.22 -15.14 5.68
N VAL A 200 45.07 -14.61 5.28
CA VAL A 200 44.07 -14.17 6.25
C VAL A 200 43.53 -15.40 6.99
N ALA A 201 43.10 -15.20 8.23
CA ALA A 201 42.63 -16.29 9.08
C ALA A 201 41.37 -15.84 9.80
N ILE A 202 40.23 -16.31 9.31
CA ILE A 202 38.91 -15.99 9.83
C ILE A 202 38.43 -17.22 10.61
N ASN A 203 38.17 -17.05 11.90
CA ASN A 203 37.68 -18.12 12.76
C ASN A 203 36.33 -17.69 13.33
N VAL A 204 35.24 -18.26 12.83
CA VAL A 204 33.87 -17.96 13.25
C VAL A 204 33.42 -19.02 14.25
N PRO A 205 33.00 -18.68 15.48
CA PRO A 205 32.53 -19.66 16.44
C PRO A 205 31.42 -20.54 15.84
N ILE A 206 31.51 -21.86 16.01
CA ILE A 206 30.51 -22.80 15.49
C ILE A 206 29.30 -22.90 16.42
N PHE A 207 28.09 -23.01 15.86
CA PHE A 207 26.92 -23.36 16.64
C PHE A 207 27.02 -24.81 17.14
N LYS A 208 27.02 -24.98 18.48
CA LYS A 208 27.01 -26.28 19.13
C LYS A 208 25.59 -26.81 19.31
N ASP A 209 25.12 -27.59 18.34
CA ASP A 209 23.90 -28.39 18.45
C ASP A 209 24.21 -29.76 19.11
N THR A 210 23.18 -30.52 19.43
CA THR A 210 23.21 -31.86 20.06
C THR A 210 24.16 -32.84 19.37
N LYS A 211 24.37 -32.68 18.04
CA LYS A 211 25.26 -33.53 17.23
C LYS A 211 26.48 -32.79 16.68
N THR A 212 26.68 -31.53 17.02
CA THR A 212 27.94 -30.85 16.70
C THR A 212 29.04 -31.52 17.53
N PRO A 213 30.16 -31.97 16.92
CA PRO A 213 31.28 -32.51 17.67
C PRO A 213 31.74 -31.52 18.75
N ASP A 214 32.04 -32.02 19.95
CA ASP A 214 32.55 -31.22 21.08
C ASP A 214 33.81 -31.88 21.66
N PRO A 215 35.02 -31.37 21.37
CA PRO A 215 35.27 -30.15 20.60
C PRO A 215 35.05 -30.33 19.08
N PHE A 216 34.62 -29.27 18.41
CA PHE A 216 34.62 -29.22 16.95
C PHE A 216 36.02 -28.90 16.45
N VAL A 217 36.59 -29.80 15.65
CA VAL A 217 37.97 -29.68 15.14
C VAL A 217 37.99 -29.95 13.65
N GLU A 218 38.48 -28.98 12.89
CA GLU A 218 38.74 -29.14 11.47
C GLU A 218 40.18 -29.60 11.21
N ILE A 219 40.35 -30.57 10.32
CA ILE A 219 41.66 -31.15 10.00
C ILE A 219 42.02 -30.81 8.55
N PHE A 220 43.12 -30.09 8.38
CA PHE A 220 43.62 -29.67 7.06
C PHE A 220 45.00 -30.23 6.77
N ASN A 221 45.22 -30.58 5.49
CA ASN A 221 46.54 -30.99 4.98
C ASN A 221 47.48 -29.79 4.79
N ASP A 222 46.94 -28.59 4.55
CA ASP A 222 47.73 -27.37 4.48
C ASP A 222 48.30 -26.99 5.85
N LYS A 223 49.64 -26.83 5.92
CA LYS A 223 50.37 -26.53 7.16
C LYS A 223 50.02 -25.17 7.73
N GLU A 224 49.64 -24.22 6.89
CA GLU A 224 49.24 -22.89 7.35
C GLU A 224 47.83 -22.89 7.92
N SER A 225 46.85 -23.41 7.18
CA SER A 225 45.46 -23.58 7.65
C SER A 225 45.40 -24.41 8.95
N LYS A 226 46.16 -25.51 9.03
CA LYS A 226 46.23 -26.34 10.25
C LYS A 226 46.73 -25.57 11.48
N ARG A 227 47.61 -24.58 11.31
CA ARG A 227 48.12 -23.74 12.42
C ARG A 227 47.18 -22.58 12.75
N ALA A 228 46.40 -22.12 11.78
CA ALA A 228 45.56 -20.93 11.91
C ALA A 228 44.13 -21.24 12.38
N ALA A 229 43.61 -22.44 12.08
CA ALA A 229 42.30 -22.91 12.50
C ALA A 229 42.23 -23.08 14.03
N LYS A 230 41.14 -22.63 14.63
CA LYS A 230 40.87 -22.75 16.07
C LYS A 230 39.87 -23.87 16.35
N VAL A 231 40.03 -24.52 17.50
CA VAL A 231 39.02 -25.44 18.04
C VAL A 231 37.71 -24.70 18.28
N ASP A 232 36.56 -25.33 18.01
CA ASP A 232 35.20 -24.77 18.12
C ASP A 232 34.91 -23.59 17.19
N HIS A 233 35.64 -23.49 16.06
CA HIS A 233 35.43 -22.46 15.06
C HIS A 233 35.39 -23.04 13.65
N ILE A 234 34.53 -22.46 12.82
CA ILE A 234 34.55 -22.60 11.36
C ILE A 234 35.72 -21.76 10.84
N TYR A 235 36.64 -22.41 10.12
CA TYR A 235 37.83 -21.74 9.55
C TYR A 235 37.60 -21.31 8.10
N LEU A 236 37.92 -20.05 7.78
CA LEU A 236 37.92 -19.47 6.43
C LEU A 236 39.25 -18.71 6.19
N ASP A 237 39.75 -18.69 4.95
CA ASP A 237 41.13 -18.27 4.66
C ASP A 237 41.32 -17.35 3.44
N SER A 238 40.27 -16.69 2.99
CA SER A 238 40.29 -15.76 1.85
C SER A 238 39.45 -14.50 2.09
N GLY A 239 39.82 -13.41 1.43
CA GLY A 239 39.09 -12.14 1.48
C GLY A 239 37.67 -12.23 0.93
N VAL A 240 37.41 -13.14 -0.02
CA VAL A 240 36.07 -13.36 -0.60
C VAL A 240 35.05 -13.84 0.42
N PHE A 241 35.47 -14.48 1.52
CA PHE A 241 34.53 -14.85 2.59
C PHE A 241 34.01 -13.64 3.37
N GLY A 242 34.77 -12.54 3.36
CA GLY A 242 34.40 -11.29 4.01
C GLY A 242 33.77 -10.32 3.02
N MET A 243 34.57 -9.84 2.06
CA MET A 243 34.11 -8.86 1.07
C MET A 243 33.10 -9.44 0.07
N GLY A 244 32.96 -10.78 0.01
CA GLY A 244 31.88 -11.46 -0.73
C GLY A 244 30.54 -11.50 0.00
N CYS A 245 30.45 -10.89 1.19
CA CYS A 245 29.18 -10.64 1.87
C CYS A 245 28.53 -9.37 1.33
N CYS A 246 27.20 -9.30 1.39
CA CYS A 246 26.40 -8.14 1.01
C CYS A 246 25.95 -7.30 2.22
N CYS A 247 25.70 -6.02 2.00
CA CYS A 247 25.19 -5.10 3.01
C CYS A 247 24.26 -4.01 2.49
N LEU A 248 23.66 -3.31 3.45
CA LEU A 248 22.96 -2.05 3.23
C LEU A 248 23.81 -0.90 3.77
N GLN A 249 24.11 0.08 2.92
CA GLN A 249 24.83 1.30 3.31
C GLN A 249 23.97 2.52 3.01
N VAL A 250 24.08 3.56 3.85
CA VAL A 250 23.34 4.82 3.67
C VAL A 250 24.31 5.99 3.77
N THR A 251 24.39 6.80 2.72
CA THR A 251 25.19 8.02 2.70
C THR A 251 24.28 9.23 2.71
N LEU A 252 24.56 10.20 3.58
CA LEU A 252 23.89 11.50 3.59
C LEU A 252 24.88 12.65 3.53
N GLN A 253 24.46 13.74 2.88
CA GLN A 253 25.18 14.99 2.81
C GLN A 253 24.72 15.91 3.94
N ALA A 254 25.68 16.43 4.70
CA ALA A 254 25.45 17.39 5.76
C ALA A 254 25.52 18.82 5.21
N THR A 255 25.00 19.77 5.98
CA THR A 255 25.00 21.20 5.60
C THR A 255 26.41 21.77 5.48
N ASN A 256 27.32 21.36 6.36
CA ASN A 256 28.71 21.83 6.39
C ASN A 256 29.58 20.78 7.11
N ILE A 257 30.87 21.09 7.28
CA ILE A 257 31.80 20.18 7.95
C ILE A 257 31.44 19.92 9.41
N ASP A 258 30.92 20.92 10.14
CA ASP A 258 30.59 20.80 11.56
C ASP A 258 29.41 19.84 11.77
N GLU A 259 28.33 20.02 11.00
CA GLU A 259 27.19 19.09 11.03
C GLU A 259 27.62 17.67 10.62
N ALA A 260 28.52 17.53 9.64
CA ALA A 260 29.05 16.22 9.25
C ALA A 260 29.83 15.55 10.39
N MET A 261 30.67 16.29 11.13
CA MET A 261 31.40 15.76 12.29
C MET A 261 30.44 15.39 13.42
N VAL A 262 29.44 16.24 13.72
CA VAL A 262 28.43 15.95 14.75
C VAL A 262 27.66 14.69 14.40
N LEU A 263 27.16 14.55 13.17
CA LEU A 263 26.44 13.35 12.74
C LEU A 263 27.33 12.11 12.76
N ASN A 264 28.60 12.21 12.38
CA ASN A 264 29.54 11.09 12.46
C ASN A 264 29.65 10.57 13.91
N ASP A 265 29.85 11.48 14.85
CA ASP A 265 30.03 11.16 16.27
C ASP A 265 28.75 10.60 16.90
N GLN A 266 27.61 11.27 16.70
CA GLN A 266 26.34 10.87 17.30
C GLN A 266 25.84 9.54 16.73
N MET A 267 26.00 9.30 15.43
CA MET A 267 25.55 8.06 14.80
C MET A 267 26.47 6.87 15.09
N ALA A 268 27.73 7.08 15.49
CA ALA A 268 28.66 5.99 15.77
C ALA A 268 28.12 5.00 16.83
N GLN A 269 27.45 5.50 17.86
CA GLN A 269 26.84 4.68 18.91
C GLN A 269 25.65 3.85 18.40
N LEU A 270 24.96 4.29 17.34
CA LEU A 270 23.86 3.54 16.72
C LEU A 270 24.39 2.37 15.86
N THR A 271 25.67 2.37 15.49
CA THR A 271 26.23 1.35 14.60
C THR A 271 26.11 -0.10 15.11
N PRO A 272 26.51 -0.44 16.35
CA PRO A 272 26.30 -1.79 16.90
C PRO A 272 24.81 -2.13 17.10
N ILE A 273 23.98 -1.15 17.43
CA ILE A 273 22.54 -1.33 17.67
C ILE A 273 21.85 -1.74 16.35
N MET A 274 22.11 -1.00 15.28
CA MET A 274 21.57 -1.27 13.96
C MET A 274 22.13 -2.56 13.35
N MET A 275 23.38 -2.92 13.62
CA MET A 275 23.95 -4.21 13.23
C MET A 275 23.21 -5.38 13.89
N ALA A 276 22.96 -5.31 15.20
CA ALA A 276 22.22 -6.34 15.92
C ALA A 276 20.76 -6.46 15.43
N LEU A 277 20.11 -5.32 15.15
CA LEU A 277 18.73 -5.28 14.62
C LEU A 277 18.60 -5.87 13.21
N SER A 278 19.64 -5.73 12.39
CA SER A 278 19.61 -6.17 10.98
C SER A 278 20.24 -7.56 10.77
N ALA A 279 20.76 -8.21 11.81
CA ALA A 279 21.52 -9.47 11.77
C ALA A 279 21.03 -10.48 10.70
N GLY A 280 21.89 -10.84 9.74
CA GLY A 280 21.51 -11.63 8.56
C GLY A 280 22.56 -12.64 8.07
N GLY A 281 23.66 -12.83 8.79
CA GLY A 281 24.76 -13.73 8.43
C GLY A 281 25.02 -14.89 9.41
N PRO A 282 24.08 -15.85 9.59
CA PRO A 282 24.23 -16.95 10.55
C PRO A 282 24.89 -18.23 10.00
N ILE A 283 25.27 -18.28 8.72
CA ILE A 283 25.82 -19.49 8.08
C ILE A 283 27.08 -19.14 7.29
N TYR A 284 28.15 -19.93 7.49
CA TYR A 284 29.39 -19.81 6.74
C TYR A 284 29.90 -21.19 6.32
N ARG A 285 30.25 -21.35 5.04
CA ARG A 285 30.82 -22.59 4.45
C ARG A 285 30.00 -23.85 4.77
N GLY A 286 28.68 -23.71 4.81
CA GLY A 286 27.73 -24.78 5.09
C GLY A 286 27.56 -25.13 6.57
N PHE A 287 28.14 -24.36 7.49
CA PHE A 287 27.98 -24.53 8.94
C PHE A 287 27.20 -23.38 9.56
N LEU A 288 26.32 -23.69 10.50
CA LEU A 288 25.71 -22.69 11.38
C LEU A 288 26.78 -22.11 12.30
N SER A 289 26.88 -20.78 12.37
CA SER A 289 27.75 -20.08 13.31
C SER A 289 27.02 -19.72 14.59
N ASP A 290 27.76 -19.55 15.68
CA ASP A 290 27.27 -18.92 16.93
C ASP A 290 27.38 -17.39 16.88
N ARG A 291 27.15 -16.84 15.68
CA ARG A 291 27.23 -15.43 15.29
C ARG A 291 26.15 -15.18 14.24
N ASP A 292 25.53 -14.01 14.28
CA ASP A 292 24.44 -13.64 13.35
C ASP A 292 24.80 -12.50 12.39
N CYS A 293 25.99 -11.91 12.52
CA CYS A 293 26.41 -10.73 11.76
C CYS A 293 27.74 -10.99 11.02
N ARG A 294 27.98 -10.28 9.91
CA ARG A 294 29.16 -10.48 9.05
C ARG A 294 30.43 -9.77 9.49
N TRP A 295 30.33 -8.82 10.42
CA TRP A 295 31.36 -7.79 10.64
C TRP A 295 32.77 -8.34 10.91
N ASP A 296 32.92 -9.30 11.82
CA ASP A 296 34.21 -9.92 12.13
C ASP A 296 34.75 -10.77 10.97
N VAL A 297 33.88 -11.35 10.15
CA VAL A 297 34.28 -12.11 8.96
C VAL A 297 34.93 -11.18 7.96
N ILE A 298 34.33 -10.01 7.69
CA ILE A 298 34.92 -9.00 6.80
C ILE A 298 36.18 -8.41 7.42
N SER A 299 36.14 -8.04 8.70
CA SER A 299 37.27 -7.45 9.43
C SER A 299 38.53 -8.31 9.32
N ASN A 300 38.39 -9.62 9.53
CA ASN A 300 39.49 -10.58 9.45
C ASN A 300 39.87 -10.94 8.00
N GLY A 301 38.91 -10.88 7.06
CA GLY A 301 39.13 -11.18 5.64
C GLY A 301 40.01 -10.17 4.91
N VAL A 302 40.14 -8.94 5.42
CA VAL A 302 41.03 -7.90 4.87
C VAL A 302 42.05 -7.35 5.88
N ASP A 303 42.31 -8.09 6.96
CA ASP A 303 43.31 -7.71 7.95
C ASP A 303 44.72 -7.91 7.40
N ASP A 304 45.37 -6.82 7.01
CA ASP A 304 46.70 -6.81 6.42
C ASP A 304 47.84 -6.67 7.43
N ARG A 305 47.54 -6.66 8.74
CA ARG A 305 48.54 -6.45 9.79
C ARG A 305 49.61 -7.54 9.84
N THR A 306 50.85 -7.10 9.82
CA THR A 306 52.03 -7.92 10.04
C THR A 306 52.09 -8.39 11.50
N ARG A 307 52.95 -9.38 11.77
CA ARG A 307 53.24 -9.83 13.15
C ARG A 307 53.89 -8.72 14.01
N GLU A 308 54.61 -7.80 13.39
CA GLU A 308 55.14 -6.62 14.09
C GLU A 308 54.00 -5.69 14.49
N GLU A 309 53.07 -5.36 13.61
CA GLU A 309 51.94 -4.47 13.95
C GLU A 309 51.00 -5.08 15.00
N LEU A 310 50.82 -6.42 15.00
CA LEU A 310 50.06 -7.14 16.03
C LEU A 310 50.76 -7.25 17.39
N GLY A 311 52.04 -6.89 17.47
CA GLY A 311 52.84 -7.01 18.70
C GLY A 311 53.44 -8.39 18.96
N GLU A 312 53.22 -9.36 18.07
CA GLU A 312 53.81 -10.71 18.18
C GLU A 312 55.34 -10.73 17.96
N LYS A 313 55.89 -9.71 17.29
CA LYS A 313 57.34 -9.51 17.07
C LYS A 313 57.75 -8.07 17.40
N PRO A 314 59.02 -7.79 17.78
CA PRO A 314 59.52 -6.42 17.93
C PRO A 314 59.39 -5.60 16.63
N LEU A 315 59.12 -4.29 16.72
CA LEU A 315 59.12 -3.38 15.56
C LEU A 315 60.55 -3.28 14.99
N LYS A 316 60.73 -3.62 13.72
CA LYS A 316 61.98 -3.48 12.97
C LYS A 316 61.75 -2.87 11.60
N ASN A 317 60.73 -3.33 10.90
CA ASN A 317 60.39 -2.90 9.54
C ASN A 317 59.14 -2.01 9.51
N GLU A 318 58.25 -2.18 10.50
CA GLU A 318 57.05 -1.37 10.66
C GLU A 318 57.23 -0.26 11.70
N LYS A 319 56.44 0.81 11.56
CA LYS A 319 56.52 1.98 12.45
C LYS A 319 55.59 1.92 13.66
N PHE A 320 54.46 1.22 13.56
CA PHE A 320 53.37 1.31 14.53
C PHE A 320 52.91 -0.07 15.00
N ARG A 321 52.46 -0.14 16.26
CA ARG A 321 51.61 -1.24 16.77
C ARG A 321 50.16 -0.87 16.47
N ILE A 322 49.41 -1.72 15.77
CA ILE A 322 48.07 -1.35 15.29
C ILE A 322 47.00 -2.31 15.84
N HIS A 323 46.12 -1.77 16.68
CA HIS A 323 45.19 -2.57 17.49
C HIS A 323 43.97 -3.08 16.71
N LYS A 324 43.48 -2.33 15.71
CA LYS A 324 42.34 -2.72 14.88
C LYS A 324 42.75 -3.05 13.45
N SER A 325 42.01 -3.94 12.80
CA SER A 325 42.09 -4.12 11.33
C SER A 325 41.75 -2.79 10.64
N ARG A 326 42.14 -2.65 9.37
CA ARG A 326 41.71 -1.50 8.55
C ARG A 326 40.21 -1.52 8.25
N TYR A 327 39.57 -2.69 8.39
CA TYR A 327 38.13 -2.84 8.47
C TYR A 327 37.73 -3.04 9.95
N ALA A 328 37.19 -2.02 10.62
CA ALA A 328 36.92 -2.05 12.06
C ALA A 328 35.97 -0.92 12.49
N PRO A 329 35.38 -0.94 13.70
CA PRO A 329 34.63 0.21 14.20
C PRO A 329 35.47 1.50 14.23
N ILE A 330 34.81 2.65 14.40
CA ILE A 330 35.49 3.95 14.54
C ILE A 330 36.59 3.89 15.63
N ASN A 331 37.60 4.74 15.47
CA ASN A 331 38.70 4.84 16.45
C ASN A 331 38.62 6.12 17.28
N THR A 332 38.07 7.19 16.71
CA THR A 332 37.95 8.51 17.33
C THR A 332 36.67 9.18 16.90
N TYR A 333 36.11 9.98 17.80
CA TYR A 333 35.20 11.06 17.49
C TYR A 333 35.95 12.22 16.82
N LEU A 334 35.25 12.95 15.97
CA LEU A 334 35.76 14.02 15.12
C LEU A 334 35.58 15.41 15.76
N CYS A 335 34.52 15.61 16.56
CA CYS A 335 34.30 16.87 17.25
C CYS A 335 35.19 17.02 18.48
N GLU A 336 35.80 18.20 18.66
CA GLU A 336 36.65 18.48 19.84
C GLU A 336 35.92 18.33 21.17
N CYS A 337 34.64 18.70 21.21
CA CYS A 337 33.83 18.56 22.42
C CYS A 337 33.65 17.10 22.87
N ASN A 338 33.86 16.14 21.97
CA ASN A 338 33.78 14.71 22.23
C ASN A 338 35.16 14.05 22.42
N ALA A 339 36.25 14.80 22.34
CA ALA A 339 37.61 14.26 22.44
C ALA A 339 37.87 13.51 23.76
N LYS A 340 37.21 13.92 24.85
CA LYS A 340 37.28 13.22 26.15
C LYS A 340 36.77 11.78 26.12
N TYR A 341 35.91 11.44 25.15
CA TYR A 341 35.38 10.09 24.98
C TYR A 341 36.25 9.20 24.06
N ASN A 342 37.34 9.75 23.51
CA ASN A 342 38.37 8.98 22.80
C ASN A 342 39.32 8.31 23.81
N ASP A 343 38.77 7.36 24.56
CA ASP A 343 39.42 6.72 25.72
C ASP A 343 40.33 5.53 25.36
N ASN A 344 40.31 5.10 24.10
CA ASN A 344 41.21 4.08 23.59
C ASN A 344 42.58 4.70 23.20
N PRO A 345 43.72 4.04 23.52
CA PRO A 345 45.03 4.46 23.02
C PRO A 345 45.07 4.47 21.49
N ILE A 346 45.42 5.63 20.90
CA ILE A 346 45.50 5.79 19.45
C ILE A 346 46.94 6.02 18.98
N VAL A 347 47.32 5.27 17.94
CA VAL A 347 48.57 5.46 17.21
C VAL A 347 48.31 6.26 15.94
N TYR A 348 49.04 7.35 15.72
CA TYR A 348 48.88 8.17 14.53
C TYR A 348 50.22 8.74 14.08
N ASN A 349 50.30 9.18 12.82
CA ASN A 349 51.52 9.81 12.32
C ASN A 349 51.60 11.27 12.80
N THR A 350 52.50 11.55 13.74
CA THR A 350 52.69 12.89 14.33
C THR A 350 53.15 13.94 13.32
N GLU A 351 53.88 13.54 12.27
CA GLU A 351 54.30 14.46 11.21
C GLU A 351 53.09 14.96 10.42
N PHE A 352 52.22 14.05 10.00
CA PHE A 352 51.00 14.40 9.27
C PHE A 352 50.00 15.15 10.13
N TYR A 353 49.89 14.77 11.42
CA TYR A 353 49.11 15.53 12.40
C TYR A 353 49.59 16.98 12.47
N ASN A 354 50.88 17.22 12.73
CA ASN A 354 51.42 18.58 12.84
C ASN A 354 51.26 19.39 11.54
N GLU A 355 51.38 18.74 10.37
CA GLU A 355 51.15 19.37 9.08
C GLU A 355 49.69 19.83 8.90
N MET A 356 48.71 18.99 9.27
CA MET A 356 47.29 19.34 9.24
C MET A 356 46.93 20.42 10.26
N ILE A 357 47.50 20.36 11.48
CA ILE A 357 47.37 21.43 12.48
C ILE A 357 47.89 22.76 11.94
N SER A 358 49.08 22.74 11.33
CA SER A 358 49.69 23.95 10.74
C SER A 358 48.85 24.52 9.58
N ALA A 359 48.06 23.67 8.91
CA ALA A 359 47.12 24.06 7.88
C ALA A 359 45.73 24.50 8.42
N GLY A 360 45.52 24.48 9.74
CA GLY A 360 44.28 24.91 10.37
C GLY A 360 43.17 23.85 10.46
N VAL A 361 43.51 22.57 10.34
CA VAL A 361 42.60 21.45 10.65
C VAL A 361 42.47 21.32 12.17
N THR A 362 41.28 21.03 12.68
CA THR A 362 41.03 20.86 14.12
C THR A 362 41.79 19.65 14.68
N PRO A 363 42.28 19.68 15.95
CA PRO A 363 43.03 18.58 16.56
C PRO A 363 42.44 17.17 16.40
N SER A 364 41.18 16.96 16.75
CA SER A 364 40.47 15.69 16.68
C SER A 364 40.34 15.18 15.25
N LEU A 365 39.98 16.04 14.29
CA LEU A 365 39.93 15.68 12.86
C LEU A 365 41.32 15.38 12.29
N ALA A 366 42.35 16.17 12.67
CA ALA A 366 43.73 15.92 12.29
C ALA A 366 44.25 14.60 12.87
N GLN A 367 43.91 14.28 14.12
CA GLN A 367 44.28 13.00 14.75
C GLN A 367 43.61 11.82 14.04
N HIS A 368 42.31 11.93 13.72
CA HIS A 368 41.58 10.93 12.95
C HIS A 368 42.24 10.66 11.59
N MET A 369 42.51 11.71 10.82
CA MET A 369 43.14 11.57 9.50
C MET A 369 44.57 11.04 9.60
N ALA A 370 45.34 11.49 10.61
CA ALA A 370 46.69 10.99 10.84
C ALA A 370 46.72 9.51 11.24
N TYR A 371 45.67 9.02 11.91
CA TYR A 371 45.45 7.60 12.17
C TYR A 371 45.13 6.83 10.89
N VAL A 372 44.18 7.30 10.08
CA VAL A 372 43.82 6.64 8.80
C VAL A 372 45.05 6.48 7.90
N PHE A 373 45.93 7.48 7.89
CA PHE A 373 47.18 7.51 7.12
C PHE A 373 48.37 6.77 7.77
N ILE A 374 48.17 5.97 8.82
CA ILE A 374 49.20 4.99 9.24
C ILE A 374 49.23 3.77 8.31
N ARG A 375 48.16 3.55 7.54
CA ARG A 375 48.03 2.38 6.65
C ARG A 375 48.85 2.55 5.37
N ASP A 376 49.23 1.41 4.79
CA ASP A 376 49.76 1.36 3.43
C ASP A 376 48.60 1.29 2.41
N PRO A 377 48.80 1.85 1.20
CA PRO A 377 47.84 1.68 0.10
C PRO A 377 47.75 0.20 -0.30
N THR A 378 46.54 -0.32 -0.44
CA THR A 378 46.34 -1.72 -0.88
C THR A 378 46.62 -1.91 -2.36
N ILE A 379 46.52 -0.86 -3.17
CA ILE A 379 46.78 -0.87 -4.61
C ILE A 379 47.21 0.51 -5.07
N THR A 380 48.17 0.60 -6.00
CA THR A 380 48.56 1.87 -6.63
C THR A 380 48.81 1.64 -8.11
N TYR A 381 48.23 2.48 -8.96
CA TYR A 381 48.47 2.46 -10.41
C TYR A 381 49.68 3.34 -10.74
N ARG A 382 50.54 2.86 -11.64
CA ARG A 382 51.78 3.55 -11.99
C ARG A 382 51.50 4.91 -12.63
N GLU A 383 50.46 4.96 -13.44
CA GLU A 383 49.96 6.12 -14.17
C GLU A 383 49.42 7.21 -13.24
N LYS A 384 49.09 6.83 -12.00
CA LYS A 384 48.56 7.72 -10.96
C LYS A 384 49.60 8.02 -9.87
N LEU A 385 50.88 7.70 -10.06
CA LEU A 385 51.90 8.01 -9.03
C LEU A 385 52.17 9.52 -8.93
N ASP A 386 52.31 10.17 -10.08
CA ASP A 386 52.52 11.61 -10.18
C ASP A 386 51.18 12.29 -10.49
N GLN A 387 50.66 13.05 -9.54
CA GLN A 387 49.37 13.74 -9.63
C GLN A 387 49.54 15.21 -9.26
N ASN A 388 48.61 16.04 -9.71
CA ASN A 388 48.48 17.40 -9.20
C ASN A 388 47.63 17.40 -7.92
N ASP A 389 48.27 17.52 -6.76
CA ASP A 389 47.62 17.50 -5.44
C ASP A 389 46.54 18.60 -5.25
N SER A 390 46.52 19.64 -6.10
CA SER A 390 45.54 20.72 -6.03
C SER A 390 44.25 20.44 -6.81
N THR A 391 44.23 19.45 -7.69
CA THR A 391 43.09 19.14 -8.58
C THR A 391 42.69 17.67 -8.60
N GLU A 392 43.59 16.76 -8.22
CA GLU A 392 43.35 15.32 -8.16
C GLU A 392 43.33 14.82 -6.70
N THR A 393 42.59 13.74 -6.44
CA THR A 393 42.37 13.21 -5.09
C THR A 393 42.66 11.71 -4.97
N ASP A 394 43.22 11.08 -6.01
CA ASP A 394 43.35 9.62 -6.04
C ASP A 394 44.28 9.11 -4.92
N HIS A 395 45.32 9.86 -4.51
CA HIS A 395 46.20 9.45 -3.39
C HIS A 395 45.49 9.47 -2.04
N PHE A 396 44.65 10.48 -1.80
CA PHE A 396 43.78 10.53 -0.62
C PHE A 396 42.78 9.37 -0.63
N GLU A 397 42.04 9.20 -1.73
CA GLU A 397 41.03 8.16 -1.86
C GLU A 397 41.63 6.74 -1.77
N ASN A 398 42.87 6.54 -2.21
CA ASN A 398 43.57 5.26 -2.07
C ASN A 398 43.61 4.77 -0.63
N ILE A 399 43.89 5.67 0.32
CA ILE A 399 43.96 5.35 1.74
C ILE A 399 42.56 5.42 2.37
N GLN A 400 41.77 6.46 2.06
CA GLN A 400 40.46 6.66 2.66
C GLN A 400 39.48 5.54 2.31
N SER A 401 39.36 5.20 1.02
CA SER A 401 38.42 4.16 0.55
C SER A 401 38.77 2.76 1.06
N THR A 402 40.02 2.53 1.48
CA THR A 402 40.53 1.25 1.98
C THR A 402 40.70 1.22 3.50
N ASN A 403 40.18 2.23 4.20
CA ASN A 403 39.87 2.16 5.63
C ASN A 403 38.33 2.06 5.73
N TRP A 404 37.85 0.89 6.11
CA TRP A 404 36.43 0.55 6.12
C TRP A 404 35.92 0.57 7.55
N GLN A 405 35.33 1.69 7.96
CA GLN A 405 34.81 1.85 9.31
C GLN A 405 33.28 1.69 9.39
N THR A 406 32.72 1.65 10.60
CA THR A 406 31.26 1.61 10.80
C THR A 406 30.59 2.92 10.36
N MET A 407 31.26 4.05 10.62
CA MET A 407 30.98 5.36 10.04
C MET A 407 32.13 5.76 9.13
N ARG A 408 31.83 6.42 8.02
CA ARG A 408 32.87 7.05 7.18
C ARG A 408 32.58 8.53 6.96
N PHE A 409 33.54 9.37 7.29
CA PHE A 409 33.54 10.78 6.98
C PHE A 409 34.08 11.00 5.56
N LYS A 410 33.30 11.61 4.68
CA LYS A 410 33.58 11.70 3.24
C LYS A 410 33.73 13.17 2.82
N PRO A 411 34.96 13.66 2.61
CA PRO A 411 35.18 15.01 2.11
C PRO A 411 34.57 15.25 0.71
N PRO A 412 34.32 16.51 0.33
CA PRO A 412 33.95 16.86 -1.04
C PRO A 412 35.04 16.48 -2.05
N PRO A 413 34.70 15.90 -3.22
CA PRO A 413 35.66 15.72 -4.30
C PRO A 413 36.03 17.07 -4.94
N LEU A 414 37.30 17.26 -5.33
CA LEU A 414 37.78 18.52 -5.93
C LEU A 414 37.16 18.83 -7.29
N ASN A 415 36.70 17.81 -8.02
CA ASN A 415 36.21 17.92 -9.40
C ASN A 415 34.68 17.86 -9.55
N GLN A 416 33.91 17.79 -8.44
CA GLN A 416 32.45 17.77 -8.49
C GLN A 416 31.85 18.75 -7.48
N GLN A 417 31.55 19.97 -7.95
CA GLN A 417 31.04 21.05 -7.10
C GLN A 417 29.70 20.75 -6.42
N SER A 418 28.88 19.84 -6.95
CA SER A 418 27.54 19.54 -6.42
C SER A 418 27.52 18.64 -5.17
N ILE A 419 28.67 18.07 -4.80
CA ILE A 419 28.83 17.13 -3.69
C ILE A 419 29.53 17.81 -2.51
N GLY A 420 28.87 17.84 -1.37
CA GLY A 420 29.35 18.42 -0.11
C GLY A 420 30.00 17.42 0.85
N TRP A 421 30.13 17.84 2.11
CA TRP A 421 30.60 16.98 3.21
C TRP A 421 29.55 15.92 3.53
N ARG A 422 29.97 14.66 3.62
CA ARG A 422 29.05 13.52 3.78
C ARG A 422 29.47 12.62 4.93
N VAL A 423 28.50 11.90 5.47
CA VAL A 423 28.72 10.76 6.35
C VAL A 423 28.04 9.53 5.78
N GLU A 424 28.66 8.38 5.95
CA GLU A 424 28.18 7.10 5.45
C GLU A 424 28.06 6.11 6.61
N PHE A 425 26.86 5.56 6.78
CA PHE A 425 26.47 4.60 7.80
C PHE A 425 26.51 3.18 7.18
N ARG A 426 27.44 2.34 7.65
CA ARG A 426 27.87 1.10 6.98
C ARG A 426 27.60 -0.25 7.69
N PRO A 427 27.13 -0.33 8.94
CA PRO A 427 27.13 -1.60 9.69
C PRO A 427 25.98 -2.53 9.33
N MET A 428 24.91 -2.04 8.70
CA MET A 428 23.67 -2.81 8.51
C MET A 428 23.88 -3.99 7.56
N GLU A 429 23.29 -5.12 7.91
CA GLU A 429 23.22 -6.30 7.05
C GLU A 429 22.15 -6.09 5.98
N ILE A 430 22.26 -6.77 4.84
CA ILE A 430 21.24 -6.66 3.79
C ILE A 430 20.02 -7.52 4.16
N GLN A 431 18.82 -7.00 3.91
CA GLN A 431 17.55 -7.67 4.20
C GLN A 431 16.98 -8.33 2.94
N MET A 432 16.09 -9.32 3.10
CA MET A 432 15.63 -10.15 1.97
C MET A 432 14.74 -9.37 0.99
N THR A 433 13.93 -8.43 1.50
CA THR A 433 12.96 -7.68 0.68
C THR A 433 13.38 -6.23 0.41
N ASP A 434 12.87 -5.64 -0.67
CA ASP A 434 13.04 -4.20 -0.93
C ASP A 434 12.44 -3.34 0.19
N PHE A 435 11.28 -3.75 0.72
CA PHE A 435 10.61 -3.07 1.82
C PHE A 435 11.47 -3.00 3.08
N GLU A 436 12.05 -4.12 3.53
CA GLU A 436 12.91 -4.13 4.72
C GLU A 436 14.15 -3.25 4.55
N ASN A 437 14.81 -3.33 3.38
CA ASN A 437 15.97 -2.47 3.10
C ASN A 437 15.59 -0.99 3.05
N ALA A 438 14.47 -0.65 2.40
CA ALA A 438 13.94 0.72 2.39
C ALA A 438 13.60 1.21 3.80
N ALA A 439 12.98 0.38 4.64
CA ALA A 439 12.66 0.71 6.02
C ALA A 439 13.91 1.03 6.83
N PHE A 440 14.97 0.20 6.75
CA PHE A 440 16.24 0.46 7.43
C PHE A 440 16.96 1.71 6.90
N SER A 441 16.91 1.96 5.58
CA SER A 441 17.45 3.17 4.97
C SER A 441 16.76 4.43 5.48
N VAL A 442 15.43 4.47 5.41
CA VAL A 442 14.61 5.61 5.86
C VAL A 442 14.77 5.82 7.37
N PHE A 443 14.78 4.74 8.15
CA PHE A 443 14.98 4.83 9.60
C PHE A 443 16.34 5.44 9.95
N THR A 444 17.41 5.09 9.24
CA THR A 444 18.74 5.69 9.41
C THR A 444 18.73 7.20 9.14
N ILE A 445 17.98 7.64 8.12
CA ILE A 445 17.81 9.06 7.84
C ILE A 445 17.02 9.75 8.94
N LEU A 446 15.89 9.19 9.38
CA LEU A 446 15.08 9.74 10.47
C LEU A 446 15.88 9.87 11.77
N LEU A 447 16.72 8.88 12.09
CA LEU A 447 17.67 8.95 13.22
C LEU A 447 18.59 10.15 13.09
N SER A 448 19.21 10.36 11.93
CA SER A 448 20.08 11.53 11.70
C SER A 448 19.34 12.84 11.91
N ARG A 449 18.04 12.89 11.57
CA ARG A 449 17.25 14.10 11.67
C ARG A 449 16.80 14.41 13.10
N ILE A 450 16.36 13.40 13.86
CA ILE A 450 16.00 13.61 15.27
C ILE A 450 17.21 13.99 16.12
N ILE A 451 18.40 13.48 15.77
CA ILE A 451 19.67 13.88 16.41
C ILE A 451 19.87 15.38 16.27
N LEU A 452 19.70 15.94 15.07
CA LEU A 452 19.88 17.37 14.84
C LEU A 452 18.73 18.19 15.42
N GLN A 453 17.48 17.78 15.17
CA GLN A 453 16.29 18.54 15.56
C GLN A 453 16.13 18.67 17.07
N TYR A 454 16.33 17.57 17.80
CA TYR A 454 16.20 17.54 19.25
C TYR A 454 17.54 17.73 19.95
N ASN A 455 18.61 18.02 19.19
CA ASN A 455 19.97 18.18 19.70
C ASN A 455 20.39 17.02 20.63
N LEU A 456 20.12 15.78 20.17
CA LEU A 456 20.37 14.59 20.99
C LEU A 456 21.87 14.40 21.23
N ASN A 457 22.20 13.98 22.44
CA ASN A 457 23.50 13.48 22.79
C ASN A 457 23.42 11.96 22.95
N LEU A 458 24.12 11.22 22.11
CA LEU A 458 24.22 9.75 22.10
C LEU A 458 25.67 9.29 22.31
N VAL A 459 26.63 10.21 22.31
CA VAL A 459 28.07 9.89 22.39
C VAL A 459 28.38 9.21 23.71
N ILE A 460 29.15 8.12 23.65
CA ILE A 460 29.68 7.38 24.80
C ILE A 460 31.17 7.09 24.58
N PRO A 461 31.98 6.72 25.60
CA PRO A 461 33.38 6.31 25.40
C PRO A 461 33.56 5.29 24.27
N VAL A 462 34.55 5.49 23.38
CA VAL A 462 34.79 4.63 22.21
C VAL A 462 35.03 3.18 22.63
N SER A 463 35.66 2.94 23.79
CA SER A 463 35.83 1.59 24.33
C SER A 463 34.50 0.85 24.57
N LYS A 464 33.43 1.56 24.95
CA LYS A 464 32.07 1.00 25.11
C LYS A 464 31.40 0.76 23.76
N VAL A 465 31.63 1.62 22.76
CA VAL A 465 31.19 1.36 21.37
C VAL A 465 31.83 0.08 20.83
N ASP A 466 33.11 -0.15 21.10
CA ASP A 466 33.82 -1.38 20.73
C ASP A 466 33.25 -2.62 21.43
N GLN A 467 32.91 -2.51 22.72
CA GLN A 467 32.21 -3.59 23.44
C GLN A 467 30.85 -3.88 22.83
N ASN A 468 30.07 -2.85 22.49
CA ASN A 468 28.79 -2.98 21.82
C ASN A 468 28.94 -3.68 20.45
N MET A 469 29.96 -3.34 19.66
CA MET A 469 30.23 -4.00 18.37
C MET A 469 30.58 -5.49 18.53
N SER A 470 31.30 -5.87 19.59
CA SER A 470 31.56 -7.28 19.92
C SER A 470 30.28 -8.01 20.36
N THR A 471 29.44 -7.34 21.15
CA THR A 471 28.17 -7.88 21.64
C THR A 471 27.15 -8.04 20.52
N ALA A 472 27.03 -7.08 19.60
CA ALA A 472 26.07 -7.09 18.49
C ALA A 472 26.22 -8.29 17.55
N GLN A 473 27.40 -8.90 17.50
CA GLN A 473 27.65 -10.06 16.64
C GLN A 473 27.28 -11.39 17.31
N LYS A 474 27.04 -11.42 18.62
CA LYS A 474 26.66 -12.66 19.32
C LYS A 474 25.34 -13.16 18.76
N ARG A 475 25.18 -14.49 18.68
CA ARG A 475 23.91 -15.09 18.30
C ARG A 475 22.78 -14.59 19.21
N ASP A 476 21.68 -14.16 18.60
CA ASP A 476 20.48 -13.65 19.23
C ASP A 476 20.73 -12.41 20.11
N ALA A 477 21.73 -11.59 19.72
CA ALA A 477 22.08 -10.38 20.47
C ALA A 477 20.91 -9.41 20.60
N VAL A 478 20.08 -9.30 19.56
CA VAL A 478 18.91 -8.42 19.53
C VAL A 478 17.92 -8.70 20.67
N ASN A 479 17.74 -9.96 21.05
CA ASN A 479 16.79 -10.37 22.10
C ASN A 479 17.45 -10.60 23.46
N ARG A 480 18.73 -11.02 23.49
CA ARG A 480 19.36 -11.54 24.72
C ARG A 480 20.42 -10.63 25.32
N CYS A 481 21.00 -9.73 24.54
CA CYS A 481 22.10 -8.91 24.99
C CYS A 481 21.64 -7.50 25.39
N LYS A 482 22.48 -6.87 26.21
CA LYS A 482 22.38 -5.44 26.51
C LYS A 482 23.58 -4.71 25.90
N PHE A 483 23.39 -3.42 25.67
CA PHE A 483 24.32 -2.53 25.02
C PHE A 483 24.48 -1.29 25.88
N TRP A 484 25.72 -0.83 26.05
CA TRP A 484 25.98 0.45 26.68
C TRP A 484 25.31 1.56 25.89
N PHE A 485 24.45 2.34 26.52
CA PHE A 485 23.74 3.45 25.91
C PHE A 485 23.66 4.62 26.90
N ARG A 486 23.60 5.85 26.38
CA ARG A 486 23.50 7.03 27.23
C ARG A 486 22.13 7.09 27.90
N LYS A 487 22.12 7.32 29.21
CA LYS A 487 20.91 7.34 30.02
C LYS A 487 20.06 8.60 29.74
N ASP A 488 20.69 9.76 29.75
CA ASP A 488 20.05 11.04 29.43
C ASP A 488 20.54 11.56 28.07
N ILE A 489 19.69 11.39 27.05
CA ILE A 489 19.99 11.76 25.67
C ILE A 489 19.65 13.22 25.33
N PHE A 490 19.05 13.97 26.27
CA PHE A 490 18.75 15.39 26.12
C PHE A 490 19.73 16.29 26.88
N SER A 491 20.67 15.70 27.64
CA SER A 491 21.73 16.43 28.31
C SER A 491 22.54 17.28 27.31
N SER A 492 22.62 18.58 27.58
CA SER A 492 23.20 19.57 26.69
C SER A 492 24.66 19.24 26.35
N ASN A 493 24.95 19.02 25.06
CA ASN A 493 26.31 19.08 24.56
C ASN A 493 26.86 20.50 24.76
N ILE A 494 28.08 20.61 25.29
CA ILE A 494 28.89 21.84 25.43
C ILE A 494 29.04 22.61 24.09
N ALA A 495 28.65 22.00 22.96
CA ALA A 495 28.69 22.58 21.61
C ALA A 495 27.90 23.90 21.45
N GLN A 496 26.94 24.24 22.31
CA GLN A 496 26.23 25.53 22.22
C GLN A 496 26.96 26.73 22.87
N GLU A 497 28.00 26.52 23.69
CA GLU A 497 28.75 27.66 24.26
C GLU A 497 29.74 28.28 23.27
N VAL A 498 30.11 27.57 22.20
CA VAL A 498 31.10 28.05 21.21
C VAL A 498 30.49 28.96 20.15
N ASN A 499 29.20 28.80 19.80
CA ASN A 499 28.56 29.59 18.74
C ASN A 499 28.02 30.96 19.17
N ASN A 500 27.97 31.28 20.47
CA ASN A 500 27.40 32.54 20.96
C ASN A 500 28.42 33.58 21.48
N ASN A 501 29.73 33.29 21.52
CA ASN A 501 30.72 34.24 22.03
C ASN A 501 31.87 34.51 21.07
N THR A 502 31.60 35.33 20.04
CA THR A 502 32.62 36.25 19.53
C THR A 502 32.82 37.38 20.56
N ASN A 503 33.56 37.10 21.62
CA ASN A 503 34.37 38.03 22.42
C ASN A 503 34.89 37.27 23.64
N GLY A 504 36.21 37.17 23.75
CA GLY A 504 36.88 36.17 24.59
C GLY A 504 36.62 36.28 26.08
N PHE A 505 36.99 35.24 26.83
CA PHE A 505 37.68 35.37 28.12
C PHE A 505 38.20 34.01 28.61
N ASN A 506 39.34 34.07 29.31
CA ASN A 506 39.85 33.07 30.24
C ASN A 506 38.78 32.65 31.26
N GLY A 507 38.69 31.35 31.54
CA GLY A 507 37.94 30.84 32.68
C GLY A 507 38.11 29.33 32.85
N ASN A 508 38.91 28.93 33.84
CA ASN A 508 38.93 27.57 34.36
C ASN A 508 37.57 27.27 34.99
N HIS A 509 36.80 26.35 34.39
CA HIS A 509 35.75 25.63 35.10
C HIS A 509 35.91 24.13 34.83
N GLU A 510 36.71 23.48 35.68
CA GLU A 510 36.62 22.05 35.93
C GLU A 510 35.35 21.81 36.76
N THR A 511 34.28 21.35 36.12
CA THR A 511 33.23 20.60 36.82
C THR A 511 33.45 19.14 36.50
N GLU A 512 33.93 18.40 37.51
CA GLU A 512 34.01 16.94 37.51
C GLU A 512 32.58 16.36 37.35
N ASP A 513 32.17 16.09 36.12
CA ASP A 513 31.04 15.20 35.86
C ASP A 513 31.48 13.79 36.26
N ASN A 514 30.75 13.18 37.20
CA ASN A 514 30.96 11.80 37.61
C ASN A 514 30.50 10.87 36.47
N ASP A 515 31.36 10.69 35.46
CA ASP A 515 31.07 10.12 34.12
C ASP A 515 30.66 8.62 34.12
N GLU A 516 30.71 7.93 35.26
CA GLU A 516 30.29 6.53 35.37
C GLU A 516 28.76 6.34 35.49
N GLU A 517 28.00 7.34 35.96
CA GLU A 517 26.54 7.24 36.11
C GLU A 517 25.74 7.66 34.85
N SER A 518 26.42 8.15 33.79
CA SER A 518 25.78 8.75 32.61
C SER A 518 25.44 7.75 31.48
N TYR A 519 25.91 6.51 31.56
CA TYR A 519 25.64 5.43 30.59
C TYR A 519 25.25 4.14 31.30
N ILE A 520 24.27 3.42 30.76
CA ILE A 520 23.80 2.15 31.33
C ILE A 520 23.68 1.08 30.23
N GLU A 521 23.61 -0.18 30.63
CA GLU A 521 23.32 -1.28 29.71
C GLU A 521 21.80 -1.40 29.49
N MET A 522 21.38 -1.22 28.24
CA MET A 522 19.99 -1.35 27.80
C MET A 522 19.86 -2.45 26.73
N THR A 523 18.77 -3.18 26.74
CA THR A 523 18.37 -4.06 25.62
C THR A 523 18.03 -3.21 24.38
N ILE A 524 18.07 -3.84 23.20
CA ILE A 524 17.64 -3.17 21.97
C ILE A 524 16.19 -2.66 22.08
N ASN A 525 15.30 -3.44 22.71
CA ASN A 525 13.92 -3.03 22.93
C ASN A 525 13.83 -1.77 23.81
N GLU A 526 14.60 -1.67 24.88
CA GLU A 526 14.65 -0.48 25.74
C GLU A 526 15.18 0.75 24.96
N ILE A 527 16.24 0.58 24.16
CA ILE A 527 16.80 1.66 23.33
C ILE A 527 15.79 2.14 22.28
N MET A 528 15.10 1.20 21.61
CA MET A 528 14.19 1.53 20.51
C MET A 528 12.83 1.99 21.00
N ASN A 529 12.21 1.28 21.94
CA ASN A 529 10.83 1.50 22.35
C ASN A 529 10.68 2.25 23.69
N GLY A 530 11.77 2.46 24.42
CA GLY A 530 11.75 3.08 25.74
C GLY A 530 11.36 2.10 26.85
N TYR A 531 11.43 2.58 28.09
CA TYR A 531 10.90 1.86 29.25
C TYR A 531 10.55 2.82 30.39
N GLY A 532 9.37 2.62 30.98
CA GLY A 532 8.84 3.48 32.04
C GLY A 532 8.79 4.95 31.64
N ASN A 533 9.01 5.84 32.61
CA ASN A 533 9.16 7.28 32.39
C ASN A 533 10.64 7.72 32.37
N GLU A 534 11.57 6.76 32.34
CA GLU A 534 13.01 7.01 32.53
C GLU A 534 13.75 7.21 31.20
N PHE A 535 13.38 6.45 30.16
CA PHE A 535 13.99 6.57 28.84
C PHE A 535 12.90 6.55 27.75
N PRO A 536 12.83 7.57 26.88
CA PRO A 536 11.72 7.72 25.94
C PRO A 536 11.73 6.71 24.80
N GLY A 537 12.90 6.16 24.43
CA GLY A 537 13.05 5.31 23.23
C GLY A 537 13.22 6.13 21.94
N LEU A 538 13.99 5.61 20.99
CA LEU A 538 14.23 6.28 19.71
C LEU A 538 12.99 6.27 18.78
N ILE A 539 12.18 5.20 18.79
CA ILE A 539 10.97 5.08 17.97
C ILE A 539 9.91 6.11 18.40
N PRO A 540 9.59 6.28 19.71
CA PRO A 540 8.69 7.35 20.14
C PRO A 540 9.15 8.74 19.70
N LEU A 541 10.45 9.05 19.80
CA LEU A 541 10.99 10.34 19.33
C LEU A 541 10.88 10.49 17.82
N ILE A 542 11.13 9.43 17.04
CA ILE A 542 10.91 9.44 15.60
C ILE A 542 9.44 9.64 15.27
N ARG A 543 8.51 8.97 15.97
CA ARG A 543 7.06 9.17 15.77
C ARG A 543 6.63 10.58 16.10
N GLU A 544 7.19 11.18 17.14
CA GLU A 544 6.95 12.58 17.48
C GLU A 544 7.49 13.51 16.38
N TYR A 545 8.73 13.30 15.93
CA TYR A 545 9.36 14.05 14.85
C TYR A 545 8.58 13.95 13.54
N VAL A 546 8.19 12.73 13.16
CA VAL A 546 7.35 12.42 11.99
C VAL A 546 5.93 12.99 12.16
N GLY A 547 5.40 13.04 13.39
CA GLY A 547 4.12 13.68 13.67
C GLY A 547 4.18 15.21 13.59
N ASN A 548 5.37 15.80 13.82
CA ASN A 548 5.62 17.24 13.80
C ASN A 548 6.04 17.77 12.43
N ILE A 549 6.65 16.93 11.60
CA ILE A 549 7.03 17.25 10.22
C ILE A 549 5.99 16.59 9.35
N SER A 550 5.12 17.41 8.76
CA SER A 550 4.02 16.96 7.89
C SER A 550 4.57 15.96 6.88
N LEU A 551 4.45 14.67 7.18
CA LEU A 551 5.00 13.58 6.41
C LEU A 551 3.86 12.95 5.62
N ASP A 552 4.04 12.94 4.30
CA ASP A 552 3.20 12.35 3.27
C ASP A 552 2.20 11.30 3.79
N ALA A 553 0.93 11.66 3.71
CA ALA A 553 -0.20 11.04 4.36
C ALA A 553 -0.61 9.65 3.79
N GLN A 554 0.33 8.92 3.18
CA GLN A 554 0.22 7.48 2.99
C GLN A 554 0.57 6.68 4.26
N THR A 555 1.33 7.24 5.22
CA THR A 555 1.69 6.51 6.46
C THR A 555 0.88 6.92 7.69
N TYR A 556 0.21 8.07 7.68
CA TYR A 556 -0.72 8.48 8.73
C TYR A 556 -1.76 9.43 8.15
N CYS A 557 -2.77 8.90 7.44
CA CYS A 557 -3.96 9.71 7.24
C CYS A 557 -4.71 9.76 8.58
N LYS A 558 -4.67 10.90 9.27
CA LYS A 558 -5.56 11.15 10.40
C LYS A 558 -6.98 11.09 9.87
N VAL A 559 -7.62 9.94 10.03
CA VAL A 559 -9.06 9.76 9.78
C VAL A 559 -9.77 10.81 10.63
N GLN A 560 -10.30 11.84 9.97
CA GLN A 560 -10.94 12.93 10.70
C GLN A 560 -12.22 12.45 11.37
N HIS A 561 -12.39 12.84 12.63
CA HIS A 561 -13.56 12.50 13.41
C HIS A 561 -14.79 13.27 12.92
N PHE A 562 -15.97 12.66 13.04
CA PHE A 562 -17.30 13.22 12.75
C PHE A 562 -17.50 14.65 13.31
N GLN A 563 -16.91 14.95 14.47
CA GLN A 563 -16.98 16.27 15.10
C GLN A 563 -16.41 17.39 14.22
N GLU A 564 -15.37 17.10 13.44
CA GLU A 564 -14.81 18.06 12.48
C GLU A 564 -15.73 18.22 11.28
N SER A 565 -16.30 17.12 10.77
CA SER A 565 -17.27 17.14 9.67
C SER A 565 -18.49 17.99 10.00
N GLN A 566 -18.93 17.92 11.25
CA GLN A 566 -20.10 18.66 11.70
C GLN A 566 -19.95 20.19 11.61
N LYS A 567 -18.72 20.73 11.73
CA LYS A 567 -18.47 22.18 11.69
C LYS A 567 -18.82 22.82 10.34
N HIS A 568 -18.67 22.08 9.25
CA HIS A 568 -18.87 22.60 7.89
C HIS A 568 -20.14 22.05 7.21
N ALA A 569 -20.87 21.14 7.86
CA ALA A 569 -22.04 20.47 7.31
C ALA A 569 -23.09 21.43 6.72
N GLU A 570 -23.39 22.54 7.40
CA GLU A 570 -24.36 23.53 6.91
C GLU A 570 -23.86 24.30 5.68
N HIS A 571 -22.57 24.62 5.64
CA HIS A 571 -21.97 25.28 4.48
C HIS A 571 -22.06 24.37 3.24
N ILE A 572 -21.67 23.10 3.38
CA ILE A 572 -21.71 22.12 2.29
C ILE A 572 -23.11 21.94 1.75
N ARG A 573 -24.10 21.80 2.64
CA ARG A 573 -25.50 21.71 2.22
C ARG A 573 -25.93 22.94 1.41
N ARG A 574 -25.61 24.14 1.88
CA ARG A 574 -25.97 25.39 1.17
C ARG A 574 -25.30 25.51 -0.19
N GLN A 575 -23.99 25.23 -0.27
CA GLN A 575 -23.28 25.30 -1.55
C GLN A 575 -23.74 24.19 -2.50
N GLY A 576 -23.98 22.97 -2.01
CA GLY A 576 -24.47 21.88 -2.84
C GLY A 576 -25.86 22.16 -3.45
N ILE A 577 -26.75 22.86 -2.73
CA ILE A 577 -28.03 23.33 -3.28
C ILE A 577 -27.81 24.34 -4.41
N LYS A 578 -26.90 25.30 -4.24
CA LYS A 578 -26.56 26.27 -5.30
C LYS A 578 -25.96 25.59 -6.53
N GLN A 579 -25.04 24.66 -6.32
CA GLN A 579 -24.44 23.87 -7.39
C GLN A 579 -25.51 23.08 -8.15
N PHE A 580 -26.44 22.44 -7.44
CA PHE A 580 -27.57 21.76 -8.06
C PHE A 580 -28.45 22.72 -8.90
N ILE A 581 -28.80 23.89 -8.35
CA ILE A 581 -29.57 24.91 -9.07
C ILE A 581 -28.84 25.34 -10.35
N ASN A 582 -27.51 25.46 -10.31
CA ASN A 582 -26.71 25.82 -11.47
C ASN A 582 -26.67 24.68 -12.52
N ILE A 583 -26.48 23.43 -12.08
CA ILE A 583 -26.56 22.25 -12.95
C ILE A 583 -27.92 22.20 -13.65
N TYR A 584 -28.99 22.40 -12.88
CA TYR A 584 -30.36 22.44 -13.39
C TYR A 584 -30.54 23.56 -14.43
N ASN A 585 -30.20 24.80 -14.08
CA ASN A 585 -30.40 25.95 -14.98
C ASN A 585 -29.64 25.84 -16.31
N ARG A 586 -28.47 25.18 -16.31
CA ARG A 586 -27.68 24.95 -17.52
C ARG A 586 -28.21 23.85 -18.42
N ASN A 587 -28.89 22.86 -17.84
CA ASN A 587 -29.24 21.62 -18.53
C ASN A 587 -30.74 21.31 -18.59
N LYS A 588 -31.61 22.15 -18.00
CA LYS A 588 -33.05 21.92 -17.99
C LYS A 588 -33.66 21.81 -19.39
N ASP A 589 -33.08 22.52 -20.37
CA ASP A 589 -33.51 22.53 -21.78
C ASP A 589 -32.66 21.60 -22.67
N ARG A 590 -31.81 20.74 -22.08
CA ARG A 590 -30.90 19.83 -22.79
C ARG A 590 -31.67 18.68 -23.44
N ILE A 591 -31.28 18.35 -24.68
CA ILE A 591 -31.83 17.24 -25.45
C ILE A 591 -30.68 16.38 -26.01
N ASP A 592 -30.61 15.13 -25.62
CA ASP A 592 -29.65 14.11 -26.05
C ASP A 592 -30.35 13.06 -26.92
N ARG A 593 -30.02 12.98 -28.21
CA ARG A 593 -30.73 12.08 -29.14
C ARG A 593 -30.23 10.63 -29.13
N CYS A 594 -29.12 10.38 -28.44
CA CYS A 594 -28.41 9.10 -28.49
C CYS A 594 -28.69 8.31 -27.23
N PHE A 595 -29.28 7.11 -27.39
CA PHE A 595 -29.50 6.21 -26.28
C PHE A 595 -28.19 5.57 -25.83
N LYS A 596 -27.75 5.93 -24.63
CA LYS A 596 -26.54 5.43 -23.99
C LYS A 596 -26.89 4.77 -22.67
N TRP A 597 -26.25 3.66 -22.35
CA TRP A 597 -26.39 3.01 -21.06
C TRP A 597 -25.16 2.18 -20.71
N GLY A 598 -25.01 1.80 -19.46
CA GLY A 598 -23.92 0.93 -19.00
C GLY A 598 -24.34 0.11 -17.79
N ASP A 599 -23.65 -1.00 -17.58
CA ASP A 599 -23.76 -1.82 -16.38
C ASP A 599 -22.52 -1.65 -15.49
N GLU A 600 -22.70 -1.86 -14.20
CA GLU A 600 -21.64 -1.88 -13.19
C GLU A 600 -21.71 -3.24 -12.47
N ILE A 601 -20.60 -3.99 -12.48
CA ILE A 601 -20.49 -5.28 -11.79
C ILE A 601 -19.38 -5.20 -10.75
N GLU A 602 -19.73 -5.60 -9.54
CA GLU A 602 -18.77 -5.81 -8.47
C GLU A 602 -18.36 -7.29 -8.36
N TYR A 603 -17.07 -7.52 -8.15
CA TYR A 603 -16.47 -8.85 -8.05
C TYR A 603 -15.78 -9.04 -6.71
N VAL A 604 -15.69 -10.31 -6.27
CA VAL A 604 -14.97 -10.72 -5.06
C VAL A 604 -13.77 -11.57 -5.44
N ILE A 605 -12.60 -11.20 -4.93
CA ILE A 605 -11.34 -11.94 -5.12
C ILE A 605 -11.19 -12.92 -3.96
N VAL A 606 -11.13 -14.21 -4.28
CA VAL A 606 -10.93 -15.28 -3.30
C VAL A 606 -9.66 -16.07 -3.61
N ARG A 607 -9.08 -16.65 -2.56
CA ARG A 607 -7.93 -17.55 -2.64
C ARG A 607 -8.33 -18.94 -2.13
N PHE A 608 -8.10 -19.96 -2.94
CA PHE A 608 -8.36 -21.36 -2.65
C PHE A 608 -7.13 -22.01 -2.02
N ASP A 609 -7.33 -22.64 -0.87
CA ASP A 609 -6.40 -23.60 -0.28
C ASP A 609 -6.97 -25.00 -0.52
N HIS A 610 -6.63 -25.57 -1.68
CA HIS A 610 -7.14 -26.88 -2.09
C HIS A 610 -6.69 -28.01 -1.16
N ASN A 611 -5.53 -27.87 -0.52
CA ASN A 611 -4.98 -28.88 0.39
C ASN A 611 -5.78 -28.98 1.68
N ASN A 612 -6.15 -27.83 2.25
CA ASN A 612 -6.94 -27.77 3.49
C ASN A 612 -8.44 -27.62 3.25
N GLN A 613 -8.87 -27.57 1.98
CA GLN A 613 -10.27 -27.35 1.57
C GLN A 613 -10.86 -26.09 2.20
N LYS A 614 -10.10 -24.99 2.12
CA LYS A 614 -10.50 -23.66 2.59
C LYS A 614 -10.53 -22.66 1.44
N VAL A 615 -11.38 -21.66 1.55
CA VAL A 615 -11.43 -20.51 0.65
C VAL A 615 -11.52 -19.25 1.48
N ARG A 616 -10.69 -18.26 1.16
CA ARG A 616 -10.54 -17.02 1.92
C ARG A 616 -10.61 -15.81 0.98
N LEU A 617 -10.94 -14.65 1.50
CA LEU A 617 -10.92 -13.38 0.78
C LEU A 617 -9.47 -12.93 0.57
N SER A 618 -9.09 -12.62 -0.67
CA SER A 618 -7.76 -12.10 -0.98
C SER A 618 -7.75 -10.59 -0.84
N LEU A 619 -6.98 -10.05 0.12
CA LEU A 619 -6.92 -8.61 0.40
C LEU A 619 -5.98 -7.87 -0.58
N ARG A 620 -6.09 -8.18 -1.88
CA ARG A 620 -5.20 -7.70 -2.95
C ARG A 620 -5.84 -6.73 -3.93
N SER A 621 -7.05 -6.20 -3.65
CA SER A 621 -7.75 -5.30 -4.58
C SER A 621 -6.87 -4.11 -4.98
N LYS A 622 -6.21 -3.46 -4.01
CA LYS A 622 -5.28 -2.34 -4.29
C LYS A 622 -4.15 -2.72 -5.23
N GLN A 623 -3.47 -3.84 -4.99
CA GLN A 623 -2.36 -4.29 -5.83
C GLN A 623 -2.80 -4.52 -7.29
N ILE A 624 -4.02 -5.02 -7.48
CA ILE A 624 -4.59 -5.26 -8.80
C ILE A 624 -5.01 -3.94 -9.46
N LEU A 625 -5.64 -3.04 -8.70
CA LEU A 625 -6.08 -1.73 -9.18
C LEU A 625 -4.92 -0.82 -9.55
N ASP A 626 -3.82 -0.81 -8.78
CA ASP A 626 -2.63 -0.02 -9.11
C ASP A 626 -2.05 -0.42 -10.49
N VAL A 627 -2.14 -1.69 -10.87
CA VAL A 627 -1.74 -2.16 -12.22
C VAL A 627 -2.78 -1.77 -13.28
N MET A 628 -4.06 -1.85 -12.96
CA MET A 628 -5.15 -1.51 -13.87
C MET A 628 -5.19 -0.02 -14.18
N ASP A 629 -4.96 0.86 -13.19
CA ASP A 629 -4.90 2.31 -13.38
C ASP A 629 -3.82 2.69 -14.41
N VAL A 630 -2.64 2.09 -14.32
CA VAL A 630 -1.55 2.31 -15.29
C VAL A 630 -1.94 1.82 -16.70
N ARG A 631 -2.67 0.70 -16.80
CA ARG A 631 -3.17 0.19 -18.09
C ARG A 631 -4.22 1.13 -18.68
N GLU A 632 -5.20 1.56 -17.89
CA GLU A 632 -6.25 2.48 -18.31
C GLU A 632 -5.69 3.83 -18.79
N GLU A 633 -4.68 4.36 -18.09
CA GLU A 633 -3.99 5.58 -18.50
C GLU A 633 -3.27 5.41 -19.85
N LYS A 634 -2.66 4.23 -20.07
CA LYS A 634 -2.01 3.91 -21.34
C LYS A 634 -3.00 3.71 -22.49
N GLU A 635 -4.15 3.11 -22.23
CA GLU A 635 -5.20 2.86 -23.24
C GLU A 635 -5.99 4.13 -23.59
N GLY A 636 -6.09 5.07 -22.65
CA GLY A 636 -6.75 6.36 -22.83
C GLY A 636 -8.19 6.21 -23.31
N ALA A 637 -8.54 6.84 -24.43
CA ALA A 637 -9.89 6.80 -24.99
C ALA A 637 -10.29 5.41 -25.56
N ASN A 638 -9.30 4.55 -25.86
CA ASN A 638 -9.52 3.23 -26.49
C ASN A 638 -9.77 2.10 -25.47
N ARG A 639 -9.80 2.43 -24.18
CA ARG A 639 -10.03 1.45 -23.11
C ARG A 639 -11.36 0.71 -23.27
N ARG A 640 -11.33 -0.60 -23.01
CA ARG A 640 -12.51 -1.48 -23.13
C ARG A 640 -13.23 -1.72 -21.82
N VAL A 641 -12.54 -1.55 -20.71
CA VAL A 641 -13.02 -1.78 -19.35
C VAL A 641 -12.54 -0.62 -18.47
N LEU A 642 -13.31 -0.30 -17.45
CA LEU A 642 -12.92 0.59 -16.36
C LEU A 642 -13.05 -0.16 -15.04
N TRP A 643 -11.99 -0.14 -14.24
CA TRP A 643 -11.87 -0.76 -12.92
C TRP A 643 -11.88 0.30 -11.83
N ARG A 644 -12.65 0.07 -10.76
CA ARG A 644 -12.74 0.99 -9.62
C ARG A 644 -12.63 0.24 -8.30
N PRO A 645 -12.08 0.87 -7.24
CA PRO A 645 -12.07 0.29 -5.92
C PRO A 645 -13.49 0.21 -5.34
N GLU A 646 -13.78 -0.90 -4.66
CA GLU A 646 -14.98 -1.07 -3.84
C GLU A 646 -14.63 -1.22 -2.35
N TYR A 647 -15.66 -1.28 -1.48
CA TYR A 647 -15.52 -1.13 -0.03
C TYR A 647 -14.54 -2.12 0.63
N GLY A 648 -14.54 -3.39 0.21
CA GLY A 648 -13.65 -4.42 0.76
C GLY A 648 -12.31 -4.47 0.04
N SER A 649 -11.21 -4.77 0.75
CA SER A 649 -9.86 -4.97 0.18
C SER A 649 -9.75 -6.20 -0.74
N PHE A 650 -10.85 -6.93 -0.91
CA PHE A 650 -11.02 -8.08 -1.79
C PHE A 650 -12.05 -7.81 -2.89
N GLN A 651 -12.61 -6.60 -2.97
CA GLN A 651 -13.59 -6.23 -3.98
C GLN A 651 -13.01 -5.27 -5.00
N ILE A 652 -13.47 -5.44 -6.24
CA ILE A 652 -13.20 -4.55 -7.35
C ILE A 652 -14.48 -4.43 -8.18
N GLU A 653 -14.74 -3.25 -8.70
CA GLU A 653 -15.85 -2.98 -9.59
C GLU A 653 -15.35 -2.81 -11.03
N ALA A 654 -16.11 -3.28 -12.01
CA ALA A 654 -15.87 -2.91 -13.40
C ALA A 654 -17.12 -2.52 -14.19
N THR A 655 -16.90 -1.58 -15.11
CA THR A 655 -17.89 -1.02 -16.04
C THR A 655 -17.34 -1.11 -17.48
N PRO A 656 -18.16 -0.98 -18.53
CA PRO A 656 -17.64 -0.93 -19.89
C PRO A 656 -16.82 0.36 -20.10
N GLY A 657 -15.74 0.27 -20.88
CA GLY A 657 -14.81 1.39 -21.13
C GLY A 657 -15.47 2.63 -21.75
N GLN A 658 -16.57 2.40 -22.48
CA GLN A 658 -17.50 3.39 -22.99
C GLN A 658 -18.92 2.89 -22.78
N PRO A 659 -19.91 3.78 -22.58
CA PRO A 659 -21.30 3.35 -22.49
C PRO A 659 -21.73 2.63 -23.77
N TYR A 660 -22.55 1.59 -23.64
CA TYR A 660 -23.16 0.96 -24.80
C TYR A 660 -24.02 1.97 -25.56
N GLY A 661 -23.95 1.93 -26.89
CA GLY A 661 -24.58 2.92 -27.77
C GLY A 661 -23.68 4.11 -28.14
N TYR A 662 -22.46 4.22 -27.58
CA TYR A 662 -21.51 5.29 -27.91
C TYR A 662 -21.14 5.35 -29.40
N ASN A 663 -20.80 4.21 -30.03
CA ASN A 663 -20.39 4.17 -31.44
C ASN A 663 -21.51 4.50 -32.44
N ASN A 664 -22.77 4.50 -32.01
CA ASN A 664 -23.90 4.92 -32.85
C ASN A 664 -23.83 6.42 -33.16
N GLU A 665 -23.10 7.22 -32.36
CA GLU A 665 -22.80 8.63 -32.64
C GLU A 665 -21.75 8.82 -33.75
N LEU A 666 -20.79 7.89 -33.88
CA LEU A 666 -19.65 8.04 -34.78
C LEU A 666 -19.96 7.54 -36.21
N ASN A 667 -20.80 6.51 -36.33
CA ASN A 667 -21.04 5.82 -37.61
C ASN A 667 -22.41 6.10 -38.23
N GLY A 668 -23.30 6.86 -37.58
CA GLY A 668 -24.65 7.15 -38.09
C GLY A 668 -25.58 5.93 -38.18
N GLU A 669 -25.19 4.79 -37.62
CA GLU A 669 -25.97 3.55 -37.60
C GLU A 669 -26.71 3.39 -36.27
N ASN A 670 -28.04 3.52 -36.29
CA ASN A 670 -28.93 3.24 -35.15
C ASN A 670 -29.20 1.73 -34.98
N SER A 671 -28.16 0.89 -34.92
CA SER A 671 -28.39 -0.55 -34.79
C SER A 671 -28.30 -1.01 -33.34
N MET A 672 -29.47 -1.34 -32.75
CA MET A 672 -29.58 -2.00 -31.44
C MET A 672 -28.85 -3.36 -31.39
N ASN A 673 -28.50 -3.93 -32.56
CA ASN A 673 -27.75 -5.18 -32.70
C ASN A 673 -26.40 -5.17 -31.99
N ASN A 674 -25.60 -4.13 -32.23
CA ASN A 674 -24.26 -4.02 -31.66
C ASN A 674 -24.30 -3.74 -30.15
N VAL A 675 -25.42 -3.23 -29.63
CA VAL A 675 -25.57 -2.89 -28.22
C VAL A 675 -25.76 -4.14 -27.36
N PHE A 676 -26.67 -5.04 -27.72
CA PHE A 676 -26.99 -6.20 -26.89
C PHE A 676 -25.97 -7.33 -26.95
N ASN A 677 -25.33 -7.56 -28.10
CA ASN A 677 -24.30 -8.60 -28.21
C ASN A 677 -23.03 -8.29 -27.41
N ASN A 678 -22.74 -7.00 -27.21
CA ASN A 678 -21.51 -6.58 -26.55
C ASN A 678 -21.58 -6.62 -25.02
N VAL A 679 -22.77 -6.67 -24.40
CA VAL A 679 -22.91 -6.64 -22.94
C VAL A 679 -22.23 -7.85 -22.30
N GLU A 680 -22.65 -9.06 -22.67
CA GLU A 680 -22.07 -10.29 -22.10
C GLU A 680 -20.60 -10.45 -22.50
N ASN A 681 -20.24 -10.08 -23.73
CA ASN A 681 -18.85 -10.14 -24.18
C ASN A 681 -17.96 -9.20 -23.37
N ASN A 682 -18.42 -7.99 -23.06
CA ASN A 682 -17.67 -7.05 -22.24
C ASN A 682 -17.55 -7.55 -20.80
N MET A 683 -18.61 -8.13 -20.21
CA MET A 683 -18.51 -8.77 -18.88
C MET A 683 -17.48 -9.90 -18.86
N ARG A 684 -17.43 -10.72 -19.93
CA ARG A 684 -16.40 -11.76 -20.09
C ARG A 684 -15.00 -11.17 -20.24
N GLU A 685 -14.85 -10.10 -21.03
CA GLU A 685 -13.59 -9.38 -21.18
C GLU A 685 -13.08 -8.87 -19.83
N ARG A 686 -13.95 -8.29 -18.97
CA ARG A 686 -13.57 -7.86 -17.61
C ARG A 686 -12.95 -8.99 -16.80
N ARG A 687 -13.58 -10.17 -16.77
CA ARG A 687 -13.03 -11.32 -16.03
C ARG A 687 -11.71 -11.82 -16.61
N LEU A 688 -11.56 -11.79 -17.93
CA LEU A 688 -10.32 -12.19 -18.60
C LEU A 688 -9.18 -11.19 -18.39
N ASP A 689 -9.49 -9.89 -18.34
CA ASP A 689 -8.52 -8.81 -18.18
C ASP A 689 -7.71 -8.94 -16.88
N ILE A 690 -8.40 -9.30 -15.78
CA ILE A 690 -7.77 -9.50 -14.47
C ILE A 690 -7.17 -10.89 -14.30
N LYS A 691 -7.57 -11.88 -15.10
CA LYS A 691 -7.11 -13.27 -14.95
C LYS A 691 -5.58 -13.39 -14.88
N ALA A 692 -4.85 -12.57 -15.64
CA ALA A 692 -3.38 -12.58 -15.64
C ALA A 692 -2.73 -11.95 -14.39
N LEU A 693 -3.49 -11.24 -13.56
CA LEU A 693 -3.01 -10.61 -12.32
C LEU A 693 -3.32 -11.45 -11.06
N LEU A 694 -4.21 -12.42 -11.18
CA LEU A 694 -4.54 -13.36 -10.11
C LEU A 694 -3.41 -14.36 -9.92
N HIS A 695 -3.16 -14.77 -8.68
CA HIS A 695 -2.35 -15.94 -8.42
C HIS A 695 -3.03 -17.22 -8.93
N GLU A 696 -2.27 -18.30 -9.14
CA GLU A 696 -2.82 -19.58 -9.63
C GLU A 696 -3.91 -20.15 -8.71
N ASP A 697 -3.83 -19.84 -7.41
CA ASP A 697 -4.78 -20.25 -6.39
C ASP A 697 -5.85 -19.18 -6.11
N GLU A 698 -5.95 -18.13 -6.91
CA GLU A 698 -6.96 -17.08 -6.79
C GLU A 698 -8.02 -17.15 -7.89
N ALA A 699 -9.22 -16.66 -7.57
CA ALA A 699 -10.32 -16.51 -8.51
C ALA A 699 -11.06 -15.20 -8.29
N LEU A 700 -11.55 -14.64 -9.39
CA LEU A 700 -12.46 -13.50 -9.42
C LEU A 700 -13.89 -14.01 -9.58
N LEU A 701 -14.71 -13.88 -8.54
CA LEU A 701 -16.06 -14.44 -8.51
C LEU A 701 -17.13 -13.35 -8.58
N CYS A 702 -18.14 -13.57 -9.43
CA CYS A 702 -19.42 -12.88 -9.33
C CYS A 702 -20.19 -13.42 -8.11
N LEU A 703 -20.03 -12.77 -6.96
CA LEU A 703 -20.59 -13.20 -5.68
C LEU A 703 -21.14 -12.00 -4.91
N THR A 704 -22.42 -12.04 -4.52
CA THR A 704 -23.04 -10.95 -3.75
C THR A 704 -22.40 -10.76 -2.38
N ASN A 705 -22.09 -11.83 -1.64
CA ASN A 705 -21.32 -11.72 -0.40
C ASN A 705 -20.52 -13.00 -0.13
N HIS A 706 -19.40 -12.89 0.58
CA HIS A 706 -18.67 -14.08 1.01
C HIS A 706 -19.43 -14.79 2.15
N PRO A 707 -19.80 -16.09 2.02
CA PRO A 707 -20.69 -16.78 2.97
C PRO A 707 -20.23 -16.73 4.43
N ARG A 708 -18.90 -16.71 4.66
CA ARG A 708 -18.28 -16.70 5.99
C ARG A 708 -17.64 -15.37 6.37
N ILE A 709 -17.93 -14.26 5.68
CA ILE A 709 -17.37 -12.96 6.07
C ILE A 709 -17.68 -12.66 7.55
N GLY A 710 -16.68 -12.24 8.32
CA GLY A 710 -16.78 -12.03 9.77
C GLY A 710 -16.65 -13.29 10.64
N CYS A 711 -16.35 -14.46 10.06
CA CYS A 711 -15.85 -15.62 10.80
C CYS A 711 -14.32 -15.59 10.94
N GLU A 712 -13.77 -16.40 11.84
CA GLU A 712 -12.33 -16.62 11.94
C GLU A 712 -11.75 -17.22 10.64
N ASP A 713 -10.49 -16.90 10.36
CA ASP A 713 -9.69 -17.44 9.25
C ASP A 713 -10.32 -17.25 7.85
N THR A 714 -10.79 -16.03 7.56
CA THR A 714 -11.54 -15.71 6.34
C THR A 714 -10.79 -14.85 5.34
N THR A 715 -9.56 -14.42 5.63
CA THR A 715 -8.77 -13.48 4.82
C THR A 715 -7.35 -13.98 4.54
N VAL A 716 -6.77 -13.55 3.43
CA VAL A 716 -5.35 -13.71 3.10
C VAL A 716 -4.77 -12.34 2.67
N PRO A 717 -3.76 -11.80 3.38
CA PRO A 717 -3.19 -12.34 4.63
C PRO A 717 -4.24 -12.41 5.74
N PHE A 718 -4.00 -13.28 6.73
CA PHE A 718 -4.88 -13.42 7.88
C PHE A 718 -4.95 -12.12 8.68
N THR A 719 -6.15 -11.71 9.02
CA THR A 719 -6.42 -10.51 9.81
C THR A 719 -7.34 -10.85 10.98
N LYS A 720 -7.10 -10.22 12.13
CA LYS A 720 -7.90 -10.39 13.34
C LYS A 720 -8.67 -9.11 13.64
N ALA A 721 -9.89 -9.22 14.18
CA ALA A 721 -10.67 -8.09 14.65
C ALA A 721 -9.93 -7.33 15.77
N ASP A 722 -10.00 -6.00 15.75
CA ASP A 722 -9.48 -5.12 16.79
C ASP A 722 -10.58 -4.11 17.20
N PRO A 723 -11.48 -4.49 18.11
CA PRO A 723 -12.61 -3.65 18.49
C PRO A 723 -12.21 -2.37 19.23
N LEU A 724 -10.96 -2.25 19.70
CA LEU A 724 -10.49 -1.08 20.43
C LEU A 724 -10.00 0.03 19.48
N ASN A 725 -9.29 -0.34 18.42
CA ASN A 725 -8.61 0.63 17.55
C ASN A 725 -9.21 0.76 16.14
N SER A 726 -9.97 -0.23 15.68
CA SER A 726 -10.57 -0.20 14.33
C SER A 726 -11.59 0.92 14.14
N ALA A 727 -11.79 1.34 12.89
CA ALA A 727 -12.80 2.31 12.50
C ALA A 727 -14.23 1.84 12.86
N SER A 728 -14.51 0.55 12.67
CA SER A 728 -15.82 -0.06 12.93
C SER A 728 -16.07 -0.40 14.41
N LYS A 729 -14.99 -0.53 15.21
CA LYS A 729 -15.01 -1.12 16.56
C LYS A 729 -15.58 -2.55 16.61
N SER A 730 -15.65 -3.20 15.45
CA SER A 730 -16.31 -4.49 15.27
C SER A 730 -15.56 -5.60 16.01
N ILE A 731 -16.31 -6.57 16.55
CA ILE A 731 -15.73 -7.82 17.07
C ILE A 731 -15.46 -8.86 15.98
N PHE A 732 -15.82 -8.56 14.72
CA PHE A 732 -15.68 -9.46 13.58
C PHE A 732 -14.73 -8.91 12.50
N ILE A 733 -14.67 -7.59 12.33
CA ILE A 733 -13.99 -6.91 11.23
C ILE A 733 -12.85 -6.03 11.77
N SER A 734 -11.77 -5.93 11.00
CA SER A 734 -10.66 -5.00 11.24
C SER A 734 -10.37 -4.15 10.02
N ASP A 735 -9.66 -3.04 10.21
CA ASP A 735 -9.38 -2.05 9.16
C ASP A 735 -8.75 -2.63 7.87
N PRO A 736 -7.84 -3.63 7.92
CA PRO A 736 -7.31 -4.26 6.70
C PRO A 736 -8.37 -4.94 5.80
N HIS A 737 -9.56 -5.23 6.32
CA HIS A 737 -10.67 -5.73 5.50
C HIS A 737 -11.22 -4.64 4.56
N ILE A 738 -11.05 -3.37 4.94
CA ILE A 738 -11.58 -2.20 4.24
C ILE A 738 -10.53 -1.72 3.24
N CYS A 739 -10.96 -1.51 1.99
CA CYS A 739 -10.10 -1.18 0.87
C CYS A 739 -9.32 0.11 1.11
N ASP A 740 -7.99 0.02 1.05
CA ASP A 740 -7.05 1.12 1.23
C ASP A 740 -6.71 1.85 -0.08
N ALA A 741 -7.14 1.32 -1.24
CA ALA A 741 -7.05 2.02 -2.52
C ALA A 741 -7.86 3.32 -2.54
N ASN A 742 -8.85 3.47 -1.64
CA ASN A 742 -9.54 4.73 -1.42
C ASN A 742 -9.90 4.93 0.07
N GLN A 743 -9.27 5.91 0.71
CA GLN A 743 -9.43 6.20 2.13
C GLN A 743 -10.86 6.61 2.54
N ARG A 744 -11.74 6.94 1.57
CA ARG A 744 -13.16 7.23 1.83
C ARG A 744 -13.84 6.13 2.62
N PHE A 745 -13.49 4.86 2.36
CA PHE A 745 -14.21 3.72 2.91
C PHE A 745 -13.94 3.59 4.41
N LEU A 746 -12.69 3.79 4.83
CA LEU A 746 -12.31 3.77 6.23
C LEU A 746 -12.94 4.96 7.00
N VAL A 747 -13.02 6.13 6.37
CA VAL A 747 -13.68 7.30 6.97
C VAL A 747 -15.17 7.07 7.10
N LEU A 748 -15.83 6.53 6.06
CA LEU A 748 -17.24 6.19 6.09
C LEU A 748 -17.56 5.13 7.15
N GLU A 749 -16.66 4.17 7.39
CA GLU A 749 -16.83 3.18 8.47
C GLU A 749 -16.82 3.86 9.84
N ARG A 750 -15.81 4.70 10.10
CA ARG A 750 -15.68 5.44 11.35
C ARG A 750 -16.84 6.42 11.57
N TYR A 751 -17.23 7.13 10.52
CA TYR A 751 -18.35 8.08 10.53
C TYR A 751 -19.64 7.42 11.03
N SER A 752 -19.96 6.21 10.56
CA SER A 752 -21.16 5.49 10.99
C SER A 752 -21.17 5.30 12.52
N VAL A 753 -20.06 4.84 13.10
CA VAL A 753 -19.96 4.60 14.54
C VAL A 753 -20.01 5.90 15.34
N GLU A 754 -19.30 6.93 14.89
CA GLU A 754 -19.20 8.20 15.61
C GLU A 754 -20.50 9.02 15.56
N ARG A 755 -21.20 9.03 14.42
CA ARG A 755 -22.46 9.73 14.27
C ARG A 755 -23.57 9.09 15.10
N ILE A 756 -23.71 7.77 15.02
CA ILE A 756 -24.75 7.04 15.75
C ILE A 756 -24.43 7.02 17.26
N GLY A 757 -23.14 7.00 17.60
CA GLY A 757 -22.63 6.98 18.98
C GLY A 757 -22.51 5.58 19.58
N HIS A 758 -22.69 4.54 18.78
CA HIS A 758 -22.56 3.12 19.13
C HIS A 758 -22.19 2.33 17.85
N LYS A 759 -21.80 1.05 17.99
CA LYS A 759 -21.52 0.16 16.85
C LYS A 759 -22.74 0.05 15.94
N VAL A 760 -22.52 -0.21 14.65
CA VAL A 760 -23.64 -0.54 13.75
C VAL A 760 -24.33 -1.80 14.27
N ILE A 761 -25.64 -1.93 14.12
CA ILE A 761 -26.41 -3.07 14.65
C ILE A 761 -27.22 -3.69 13.52
N ILE A 762 -26.84 -4.91 13.14
CA ILE A 762 -27.50 -5.68 12.09
C ILE A 762 -27.95 -7.00 12.72
N ASN A 763 -29.25 -7.29 12.63
CA ASN A 763 -29.84 -8.52 13.13
C ASN A 763 -30.68 -9.14 12.02
N ILE A 764 -30.13 -10.16 11.34
CA ILE A 764 -30.83 -10.86 10.25
C ILE A 764 -31.42 -12.18 10.75
N PRO A 765 -32.69 -12.51 10.48
CA PRO A 765 -33.29 -13.75 10.97
C PRO A 765 -32.52 -15.00 10.52
N VAL A 766 -32.18 -15.87 11.47
CA VAL A 766 -31.52 -17.14 11.17
C VAL A 766 -32.53 -18.10 10.53
N PHE A 767 -32.09 -18.88 9.53
CA PHE A 767 -32.90 -19.98 9.02
C PHE A 767 -33.10 -21.01 10.13
N LYS A 768 -34.34 -21.42 10.40
CA LYS A 768 -34.65 -22.48 11.37
C LYS A 768 -34.79 -23.81 10.64
N ASP A 769 -33.72 -24.59 10.54
CA ASP A 769 -33.76 -25.98 10.05
C ASP A 769 -34.00 -26.94 11.23
N ILE A 770 -34.12 -28.24 10.94
CA ILE A 770 -34.60 -29.29 11.86
C ILE A 770 -33.81 -29.35 13.19
N LYS A 771 -32.52 -29.02 13.18
CA LYS A 771 -31.65 -29.01 14.36
C LYS A 771 -31.19 -27.61 14.76
N THR A 772 -31.72 -26.55 14.16
CA THR A 772 -31.48 -25.21 14.67
C THR A 772 -32.19 -25.09 16.02
N ALA A 773 -31.49 -24.61 17.05
CA ALA A 773 -32.06 -24.50 18.39
C ALA A 773 -33.38 -23.71 18.39
N ASP A 774 -34.35 -24.13 19.20
CA ASP A 774 -35.66 -23.46 19.30
C ASP A 774 -35.51 -21.97 19.63
N SER A 775 -34.56 -21.64 20.50
CA SER A 775 -34.10 -20.26 20.77
C SER A 775 -32.61 -20.14 20.44
N PHE A 776 -32.29 -19.50 19.33
CA PHE A 776 -30.91 -19.21 18.92
C PHE A 776 -30.53 -17.82 19.44
N ILE A 777 -29.58 -17.72 20.37
CA ILE A 777 -29.04 -16.42 20.77
C ILE A 777 -27.53 -16.51 20.81
N GLU A 778 -26.88 -15.54 20.18
CA GLU A 778 -25.42 -15.45 20.16
C GLU A 778 -24.94 -14.70 21.41
N THR A 779 -23.88 -15.20 22.03
CA THR A 779 -23.23 -14.56 23.17
C THR A 779 -21.78 -14.25 22.85
N PHE A 780 -21.33 -13.09 23.28
CA PHE A 780 -20.03 -12.52 22.97
C PHE A 780 -19.31 -12.08 24.25
N ASN A 781 -17.99 -11.82 24.16
CA ASN A 781 -17.25 -11.21 25.27
C ASN A 781 -17.40 -9.68 25.32
N ASP A 782 -18.24 -9.10 24.45
CA ASP A 782 -18.49 -7.67 24.36
C ASP A 782 -19.90 -7.31 24.85
N THR A 783 -19.97 -6.43 25.85
CA THR A 783 -21.22 -6.05 26.53
C THR A 783 -22.19 -5.28 25.63
N GLU A 784 -21.69 -4.51 24.65
CA GLU A 784 -22.55 -3.79 23.71
C GLU A 784 -23.18 -4.76 22.70
N SER A 785 -22.38 -5.67 22.15
CA SER A 785 -22.82 -6.71 21.22
C SER A 785 -23.83 -7.66 21.86
N ASN A 786 -23.61 -8.09 23.10
CA ASN A 786 -24.60 -8.89 23.85
C ASN A 786 -25.94 -8.18 24.04
N ARG A 787 -25.94 -6.85 24.22
CA ARG A 787 -27.17 -6.07 24.37
C ARG A 787 -27.88 -5.85 23.04
N ALA A 788 -27.13 -5.83 21.93
CA ALA A 788 -27.65 -5.56 20.59
C ALA A 788 -28.11 -6.82 19.84
N ALA A 789 -27.55 -7.99 20.17
CA ALA A 789 -27.93 -9.27 19.58
C ALA A 789 -29.38 -9.64 19.95
N LYS A 790 -30.14 -10.15 18.97
CA LYS A 790 -31.53 -10.58 19.15
C LYS A 790 -31.66 -12.10 19.09
N VAL A 791 -32.58 -12.64 19.89
CA VAL A 791 -33.01 -14.04 19.78
C VAL A 791 -33.50 -14.31 18.36
N ASP A 792 -33.09 -15.45 17.80
CA ASP A 792 -33.36 -15.98 16.46
C ASP A 792 -32.82 -15.13 15.32
N HIS A 793 -31.78 -14.33 15.58
CA HIS A 793 -31.10 -13.51 14.58
C HIS A 793 -29.59 -13.72 14.62
N ILE A 794 -28.97 -13.67 13.46
CA ILE A 794 -27.52 -13.58 13.29
C ILE A 794 -27.13 -12.11 13.48
N TYR A 795 -26.22 -11.86 14.42
CA TYR A 795 -25.74 -10.54 14.78
C TYR A 795 -24.46 -10.16 14.02
N MET A 796 -24.44 -8.93 13.50
CA MET A 796 -23.29 -8.30 12.84
C MET A 796 -23.21 -6.83 13.28
N ASP A 797 -22.00 -6.28 13.40
CA ASP A 797 -21.77 -5.01 14.12
C ASP A 797 -20.96 -3.93 13.38
N ALA A 798 -20.83 -4.05 12.06
CA ALA A 798 -20.06 -3.14 11.22
C ALA A 798 -20.85 -2.73 9.96
N ALA A 799 -20.70 -1.47 9.50
CA ALA A 799 -21.29 -1.03 8.23
C ALA A 799 -20.70 -1.81 7.06
N PHE A 800 -19.46 -2.27 7.23
CA PHE A 800 -18.76 -3.18 6.36
C PHE A 800 -19.60 -4.36 5.85
N PHE A 801 -20.42 -5.00 6.68
CA PHE A 801 -21.18 -6.20 6.27
C PHE A 801 -22.17 -5.93 5.13
N GLY A 802 -22.84 -4.78 5.12
CA GLY A 802 -23.71 -4.38 4.02
C GLY A 802 -22.96 -3.72 2.87
N ARG A 803 -21.97 -2.88 3.17
CA ARG A 803 -21.21 -2.15 2.13
C ARG A 803 -20.32 -3.04 1.27
N THR A 804 -20.02 -4.25 1.73
CA THR A 804 -19.31 -5.27 0.94
C THR A 804 -20.23 -6.26 0.22
N CYS A 805 -21.55 -6.02 0.22
CA CYS A 805 -22.47 -6.84 -0.54
C CYS A 805 -22.55 -6.34 -2.00
N SER A 806 -21.93 -7.10 -2.91
CA SER A 806 -21.81 -6.78 -4.33
C SER A 806 -23.12 -6.73 -5.10
N CYS A 807 -23.22 -5.81 -6.06
CA CYS A 807 -24.43 -5.67 -6.85
C CYS A 807 -24.23 -5.47 -8.35
N LEU A 808 -25.33 -5.68 -9.09
CA LEU A 808 -25.45 -5.32 -10.49
C LEU A 808 -26.24 -4.02 -10.58
N GLN A 809 -25.64 -2.99 -11.15
CA GLN A 809 -26.31 -1.71 -11.37
C GLN A 809 -26.39 -1.40 -12.86
N VAL A 810 -27.43 -0.70 -13.28
CA VAL A 810 -27.62 -0.29 -14.68
C VAL A 810 -27.96 1.18 -14.74
N THR A 811 -27.13 1.97 -15.41
CA THR A 811 -27.36 3.39 -15.64
C THR A 811 -27.77 3.64 -17.08
N MET A 812 -28.89 4.33 -17.30
CA MET A 812 -29.41 4.69 -18.61
C MET A 812 -29.54 6.20 -18.76
N GLN A 813 -29.13 6.72 -19.91
CA GLN A 813 -29.30 8.11 -20.30
C GLN A 813 -30.64 8.31 -21.00
N ALA A 814 -31.40 9.32 -20.55
CA ALA A 814 -32.66 9.72 -21.13
C ALA A 814 -32.45 10.80 -22.20
N THR A 815 -33.45 11.00 -23.06
CA THR A 815 -33.43 12.06 -24.07
C THR A 815 -33.37 13.45 -23.46
N ASP A 816 -34.09 13.69 -22.38
CA ASP A 816 -34.11 14.94 -21.65
C ASP A 816 -34.46 14.69 -20.17
N MET A 817 -34.57 15.77 -19.40
CA MET A 817 -34.89 15.71 -17.97
C MET A 817 -36.26 15.08 -17.68
N TYR A 818 -37.26 15.30 -18.54
CA TYR A 818 -38.63 14.84 -18.32
C TYR A 818 -38.79 13.36 -18.67
N GLU A 819 -38.09 12.88 -19.70
CA GLU A 819 -37.94 11.44 -19.95
C GLU A 819 -37.23 10.77 -18.77
N ALA A 820 -36.19 11.40 -18.19
CA ALA A 820 -35.52 10.88 -17.00
C ALA A 820 -36.45 10.81 -15.78
N PHE A 821 -37.31 11.83 -15.54
CA PHE A 821 -38.33 11.76 -14.49
C PHE A 821 -39.32 10.62 -14.73
N THR A 822 -39.78 10.47 -15.97
CA THR A 822 -40.71 9.41 -16.36
C THR A 822 -40.09 8.05 -16.10
N LEU A 823 -38.86 7.81 -16.55
CA LEU A 823 -38.15 6.56 -16.30
C LEU A 823 -37.93 6.31 -14.81
N TYR A 824 -37.52 7.32 -14.04
CA TYR A 824 -37.33 7.20 -12.60
C TYR A 824 -38.64 6.78 -11.90
N ASP A 825 -39.75 7.44 -12.20
CA ASP A 825 -41.04 7.14 -11.57
C ASP A 825 -41.56 5.75 -11.96
N GLN A 826 -41.52 5.43 -13.25
CA GLN A 826 -42.08 4.18 -13.78
C GLN A 826 -41.22 2.95 -13.44
N LEU A 827 -39.92 3.11 -13.24
CA LEU A 827 -39.04 2.01 -12.82
C LEU A 827 -39.12 1.72 -11.31
N ALA A 828 -39.60 2.66 -10.49
CA ALA A 828 -39.57 2.50 -9.04
C ALA A 828 -40.37 1.28 -8.52
N PRO A 829 -41.60 1.01 -9.02
CA PRO A 829 -42.36 -0.19 -8.67
C PRO A 829 -41.67 -1.49 -9.07
N LEU A 830 -40.77 -1.47 -10.06
CA LEU A 830 -40.01 -2.64 -10.51
C LEU A 830 -38.80 -2.94 -9.63
N THR A 831 -38.34 -2.00 -8.80
CA THR A 831 -37.18 -2.21 -7.94
C THR A 831 -37.29 -3.42 -7.00
N PRO A 832 -38.38 -3.60 -6.22
CA PRO A 832 -38.56 -4.79 -5.39
C PRO A 832 -38.82 -6.08 -6.20
N ILE A 833 -39.43 -5.96 -7.38
CA ILE A 833 -39.70 -7.09 -8.28
C ILE A 833 -38.39 -7.70 -8.79
N MET A 834 -37.50 -6.84 -9.28
CA MET A 834 -36.18 -7.25 -9.78
C MET A 834 -35.24 -7.73 -8.66
N MET A 835 -35.36 -7.17 -7.46
CA MET A 835 -34.70 -7.69 -6.25
C MET A 835 -35.10 -9.14 -5.96
N ALA A 836 -36.40 -9.43 -5.94
CA ALA A 836 -36.90 -10.78 -5.68
C ALA A 836 -36.48 -11.78 -6.78
N LEU A 837 -36.57 -11.38 -8.06
CA LEU A 837 -36.14 -12.19 -9.20
C LEU A 837 -34.63 -12.51 -9.20
N GLY A 838 -33.83 -11.55 -8.73
CA GLY A 838 -32.37 -11.61 -8.68
C GLY A 838 -31.80 -12.25 -7.42
N ALA A 839 -32.62 -12.64 -6.45
CA ALA A 839 -32.16 -13.02 -5.11
C ALA A 839 -31.03 -14.06 -5.10
N ALA A 840 -29.97 -13.77 -4.36
CA ALA A 840 -28.66 -14.44 -4.41
C ALA A 840 -27.95 -14.54 -3.05
N THR A 841 -28.55 -14.06 -1.95
CA THR A 841 -27.83 -13.84 -0.68
C THR A 841 -28.44 -14.58 0.53
N PRO A 842 -28.45 -15.93 0.55
CA PRO A 842 -29.09 -16.70 1.62
C PRO A 842 -28.18 -17.01 2.82
N ILE A 843 -26.94 -16.51 2.84
CA ILE A 843 -25.95 -16.79 3.90
C ILE A 843 -25.33 -15.47 4.39
N PHE A 844 -25.20 -15.32 5.71
CA PHE A 844 -24.40 -14.26 6.33
C PHE A 844 -23.63 -14.84 7.53
N ARG A 845 -22.39 -14.40 7.72
CA ARG A 845 -21.54 -14.76 8.88
C ARG A 845 -21.43 -16.26 9.17
N GLY A 846 -21.47 -17.09 8.12
CA GLY A 846 -21.43 -18.55 8.24
C GLY A 846 -22.75 -19.20 8.67
N TYR A 847 -23.88 -18.53 8.48
CA TYR A 847 -25.22 -19.07 8.78
C TYR A 847 -26.18 -18.88 7.61
N LEU A 848 -27.00 -19.90 7.35
CA LEU A 848 -28.18 -19.73 6.48
C LEU A 848 -29.15 -18.75 7.14
N THR A 849 -29.69 -17.82 6.35
CA THR A 849 -30.64 -16.81 6.82
C THR A 849 -32.06 -17.13 6.33
N ASP A 850 -33.08 -16.60 7.00
CA ASP A 850 -34.47 -16.68 6.52
C ASP A 850 -34.83 -15.56 5.53
N ARG A 851 -33.79 -15.00 4.88
CA ARG A 851 -33.87 -14.00 3.83
C ARG A 851 -33.13 -14.51 2.59
N ASP A 852 -33.51 -14.02 1.42
CA ASP A 852 -32.80 -14.33 0.17
C ASP A 852 -32.09 -13.11 -0.44
N GLY A 853 -32.42 -11.90 0.02
CA GLY A 853 -31.85 -10.65 -0.49
C GLY A 853 -30.90 -9.96 0.50
N ARG A 854 -30.01 -9.10 -0.03
CA ARG A 854 -29.06 -8.32 0.76
C ARG A 854 -29.60 -6.99 1.32
N TRP A 855 -30.72 -6.48 0.82
CA TRP A 855 -31.14 -5.07 1.00
C TRP A 855 -31.30 -4.68 2.47
N ASP A 856 -31.92 -5.53 3.29
CA ASP A 856 -32.09 -5.26 4.72
C ASP A 856 -30.73 -5.04 5.41
N VAL A 857 -29.73 -5.86 5.07
CA VAL A 857 -28.38 -5.75 5.64
C VAL A 857 -27.70 -4.45 5.20
N ILE A 858 -27.87 -4.04 3.94
CA ILE A 858 -27.29 -2.77 3.44
C ILE A 858 -27.99 -1.55 4.04
N ASP A 859 -29.32 -1.58 4.15
CA ASP A 859 -30.12 -0.54 4.81
C ASP A 859 -29.63 -0.32 6.24
N TRP A 860 -29.60 -1.39 7.05
CA TRP A 860 -29.15 -1.34 8.45
C TRP A 860 -27.67 -0.97 8.60
N SER A 861 -26.82 -1.37 7.65
CA SER A 861 -25.40 -1.00 7.64
C SER A 861 -25.16 0.48 7.41
N ASN A 862 -26.08 1.15 6.71
CA ASN A 862 -25.99 2.55 6.36
C ASN A 862 -26.97 3.43 7.17
N ASP A 863 -27.66 2.86 8.17
CA ASP A 863 -28.55 3.61 9.05
C ASP A 863 -27.74 4.42 10.05
N ASP A 864 -27.31 5.60 9.63
CA ASP A 864 -26.54 6.54 10.41
C ASP A 864 -27.40 7.38 11.36
N ARG A 865 -28.73 7.20 11.39
CA ARG A 865 -29.65 7.99 12.20
C ARG A 865 -29.29 7.87 13.68
N THR A 866 -29.38 8.99 14.38
CA THR A 866 -29.32 9.02 15.84
C THR A 866 -30.64 8.54 16.45
N ALA A 867 -30.63 8.20 17.75
CA ALA A 867 -31.84 7.90 18.52
C ALA A 867 -32.87 9.06 18.50
N GLU A 868 -32.42 10.32 18.35
CA GLU A 868 -33.32 11.44 18.12
C GLU A 868 -33.96 11.34 16.72
N GLU A 869 -33.19 11.17 15.66
CA GLU A 869 -33.77 11.12 14.30
C GLU A 869 -34.73 9.93 14.11
N ARG A 870 -34.47 8.79 14.77
CA ARG A 870 -35.38 7.62 14.80
C ARG A 870 -36.65 7.83 15.64
N GLY A 871 -36.71 8.87 16.46
CA GLY A 871 -37.85 9.15 17.34
C GLY A 871 -37.82 8.44 18.70
N GLU A 872 -36.73 7.74 19.03
CA GLU A 872 -36.53 7.04 20.30
C GLU A 872 -36.28 8.00 21.48
N LYS A 873 -35.77 9.21 21.19
CA LYS A 873 -35.54 10.30 22.16
C LYS A 873 -36.14 11.62 21.67
N PRO A 874 -36.51 12.59 22.53
CA PRO A 874 -36.95 13.93 22.09
C PRO A 874 -35.90 14.64 21.23
N LEU A 875 -36.32 15.40 20.20
CA LEU A 875 -35.40 16.24 19.40
C LEU A 875 -34.77 17.31 20.31
N LYS A 876 -33.44 17.33 20.40
CA LYS A 876 -32.67 18.36 21.11
C LYS A 876 -31.54 18.91 20.26
N ARG A 877 -30.77 18.03 19.62
CA ARG A 877 -29.62 18.39 18.78
C ARG A 877 -29.97 18.36 17.30
N ASN A 878 -30.84 17.44 16.89
CA ASN A 878 -31.23 17.29 15.49
C ASN A 878 -32.48 18.09 15.13
N LYS A 879 -32.56 18.53 13.88
CA LYS A 879 -33.69 19.34 13.36
C LYS A 879 -34.87 18.49 12.89
N PHE A 880 -34.63 17.24 12.50
CA PHE A 880 -35.59 16.43 11.76
C PHE A 880 -35.77 15.04 12.40
N ARG A 881 -37.00 14.52 12.37
CA ARG A 881 -37.26 13.08 12.49
C ARG A 881 -37.14 12.49 11.09
N ILE A 882 -36.37 11.42 10.94
CA ILE A 882 -36.09 10.85 9.62
C ILE A 882 -36.52 9.40 9.56
N HIS A 883 -37.46 9.10 8.67
CA HIS A 883 -38.17 7.82 8.63
C HIS A 883 -37.39 6.68 7.99
N LYS A 884 -36.54 6.97 7.01
CA LYS A 884 -35.71 5.98 6.31
C LYS A 884 -34.22 6.20 6.58
N SER A 885 -33.43 5.14 6.51
CA SER A 885 -31.96 5.21 6.40
C SER A 885 -31.56 6.04 5.17
N ARG A 886 -30.30 6.46 5.09
CA ARG A 886 -29.77 7.08 3.87
C ARG A 886 -29.62 6.07 2.73
N TYR A 887 -29.64 4.77 3.04
CA TYR A 887 -29.83 3.70 2.09
C TYR A 887 -31.28 3.20 2.16
N SER A 888 -32.11 3.46 1.15
CA SER A 888 -33.55 3.15 1.22
C SER A 888 -34.22 3.05 -0.14
N PRO A 889 -35.44 2.49 -0.28
CA PRO A 889 -36.23 2.71 -1.49
C PRO A 889 -36.43 4.21 -1.75
N ILE A 890 -36.90 4.56 -2.96
CA ILE A 890 -37.17 5.95 -3.32
C ILE A 890 -38.10 6.64 -2.30
N ASN A 891 -37.93 7.96 -2.16
CA ASN A 891 -38.68 8.75 -1.17
C ASN A 891 -39.79 9.61 -1.80
N THR A 892 -39.67 9.93 -3.09
CA THR A 892 -40.63 10.74 -3.84
C THR A 892 -40.53 10.41 -5.31
N TYR A 893 -41.65 10.47 -6.01
CA TYR A 893 -41.72 10.60 -7.46
C TYR A 893 -41.33 12.01 -7.90
N LEU A 894 -40.86 12.12 -9.14
CA LEU A 894 -40.30 13.34 -9.72
C LEU A 894 -41.28 14.04 -10.68
N CYS A 895 -42.20 13.31 -11.32
CA CYS A 895 -43.25 13.95 -12.14
C CYS A 895 -44.36 14.52 -11.25
N GLU A 896 -44.78 15.75 -11.55
CA GLU A 896 -45.84 16.46 -10.79
C GLU A 896 -47.20 15.76 -10.89
N SER A 897 -47.48 15.12 -12.03
CA SER A 897 -48.66 14.28 -12.23
C SER A 897 -48.73 13.06 -11.29
N ASN A 898 -47.59 12.64 -10.74
CA ASN A 898 -47.48 11.51 -9.82
C ASN A 898 -47.42 11.93 -8.34
N ALA A 899 -47.45 13.23 -8.03
CA ALA A 899 -47.28 13.73 -6.68
C ALA A 899 -48.33 13.18 -5.68
N ALA A 900 -49.53 12.80 -6.15
CA ALA A 900 -50.56 12.18 -5.33
C ALA A 900 -50.16 10.80 -4.78
N TYR A 901 -49.20 10.11 -5.41
CA TYR A 901 -48.68 8.81 -4.97
C TYR A 901 -47.52 8.93 -3.98
N ASN A 902 -47.07 10.15 -3.66
CA ASN A 902 -46.10 10.43 -2.60
C ASN A 902 -46.79 10.41 -1.21
N ASP A 903 -47.36 9.26 -0.85
CA ASP A 903 -48.18 9.05 0.35
C ASP A 903 -47.36 8.83 1.63
N SER A 904 -46.04 8.63 1.50
CA SER A 904 -45.13 8.43 2.62
C SER A 904 -44.61 9.77 3.17
N PRO A 905 -44.53 9.96 4.51
CA PRO A 905 -44.04 11.20 5.10
C PRO A 905 -42.60 11.52 4.66
N ILE A 906 -42.45 12.63 3.93
CA ILE A 906 -41.14 13.16 3.51
C ILE A 906 -40.80 14.41 4.31
N VAL A 907 -39.70 14.36 5.05
CA VAL A 907 -39.18 15.50 5.81
C VAL A 907 -38.04 16.11 5.04
N TYR A 908 -38.13 17.39 4.71
CA TYR A 908 -37.13 18.09 3.89
C TYR A 908 -36.89 19.50 4.42
N ASN A 909 -35.74 20.09 4.06
CA ASN A 909 -35.44 21.46 4.45
C ASN A 909 -36.26 22.45 3.60
N LYS A 910 -37.24 23.14 4.23
CA LYS A 910 -38.12 24.11 3.55
C LYS A 910 -37.37 25.31 2.96
N GLU A 911 -36.24 25.71 3.55
CA GLU A 911 -35.44 26.81 3.04
C GLU A 911 -34.83 26.45 1.68
N TYR A 912 -34.15 25.30 1.60
CA TYR A 912 -33.56 24.80 0.36
C TYR A 912 -34.62 24.50 -0.70
N TYR A 913 -35.77 23.96 -0.28
CA TYR A 913 -36.92 23.78 -1.17
C TYR A 913 -37.37 25.11 -1.79
N ASN A 914 -37.63 26.14 -0.97
CA ASN A 914 -38.09 27.45 -1.46
C ASN A 914 -37.05 28.14 -2.37
N GLU A 915 -35.76 27.94 -2.10
CA GLU A 915 -34.67 28.44 -2.94
C GLU A 915 -34.69 27.79 -4.34
N MET A 916 -34.82 26.47 -4.40
CA MET A 916 -34.95 25.73 -5.67
C MET A 916 -36.24 26.08 -6.43
N ILE A 917 -37.37 26.24 -5.74
CA ILE A 917 -38.62 26.71 -6.35
C ILE A 917 -38.44 28.09 -6.98
N SER A 918 -37.77 28.99 -6.26
CA SER A 918 -37.51 30.35 -6.74
C SER A 918 -36.57 30.37 -7.96
N ALA A 919 -35.72 29.36 -8.10
CA ALA A 919 -34.88 29.13 -9.27
C ALA A 919 -35.61 28.41 -10.43
N GLY A 920 -36.89 28.07 -10.27
CA GLY A 920 -37.69 27.41 -11.29
C GLY A 920 -37.50 25.89 -11.39
N VAL A 921 -36.97 25.25 -10.34
CA VAL A 921 -36.93 23.79 -10.23
C VAL A 921 -38.35 23.25 -9.97
N PRO A 922 -38.81 22.18 -10.65
CA PRO A 922 -40.13 21.60 -10.41
C PRO A 922 -40.30 21.15 -8.95
N SER A 923 -41.50 21.33 -8.40
CA SER A 923 -41.76 21.10 -6.97
C SER A 923 -41.39 19.70 -6.47
N PRO A 924 -41.75 18.60 -7.15
CA PRO A 924 -41.36 17.25 -6.70
C PRO A 924 -39.84 17.04 -6.72
N LEU A 925 -39.13 17.56 -7.74
CA LEU A 925 -37.66 17.50 -7.81
C LEU A 925 -37.01 18.34 -6.71
N ALA A 926 -37.52 19.55 -6.45
CA ALA A 926 -37.04 20.39 -5.36
C ALA A 926 -37.26 19.70 -4.00
N GLN A 927 -38.38 19.01 -3.82
CA GLN A 927 -38.67 18.24 -2.60
C GLN A 927 -37.73 17.04 -2.45
N HIS A 928 -37.48 16.30 -3.54
CA HIS A 928 -36.51 15.21 -3.60
C HIS A 928 -35.12 15.70 -3.15
N MET A 929 -34.59 16.74 -3.80
CA MET A 929 -33.27 17.27 -3.50
C MET A 929 -33.19 17.84 -2.09
N ALA A 930 -34.21 18.56 -1.62
CA ALA A 930 -34.25 19.10 -0.26
C ALA A 930 -34.29 18.01 0.82
N TYR A 931 -34.84 16.82 0.50
CA TYR A 931 -34.80 15.65 1.38
C TYR A 931 -33.39 15.07 1.49
N LEU A 932 -32.67 14.89 0.38
CA LEU A 932 -31.30 14.35 0.40
C LEU A 932 -30.36 15.21 1.25
N PHE A 933 -30.63 16.51 1.29
CA PHE A 933 -29.87 17.52 2.03
C PHE A 933 -30.29 17.68 3.50
N ILE A 934 -31.16 16.84 4.06
CA ILE A 934 -31.37 16.81 5.52
C ILE A 934 -30.31 16.00 6.26
N ARG A 935 -29.50 15.22 5.51
CA ARG A 935 -28.43 14.38 6.05
C ARG A 935 -27.22 15.21 6.42
N ASP A 936 -26.38 14.65 7.28
CA ASP A 936 -25.03 15.19 7.47
C ASP A 936 -24.10 14.60 6.39
N PRO A 937 -23.25 15.44 5.76
CA PRO A 937 -22.24 14.95 4.84
C PRO A 937 -21.18 14.14 5.63
N PRO A 938 -20.82 12.93 5.16
CA PRO A 938 -19.62 12.26 5.65
C PRO A 938 -18.40 12.92 5.00
N ILE A 939 -17.85 13.94 5.66
CA ILE A 939 -16.76 14.74 5.08
C ILE A 939 -15.43 14.08 5.41
N VAL A 940 -14.68 13.74 4.35
CA VAL A 940 -13.23 13.61 4.41
C VAL A 940 -12.66 14.99 4.11
N TYR A 941 -12.12 15.68 5.12
CA TYR A 941 -11.37 16.90 4.83
C TYR A 941 -9.98 16.50 4.42
N ASN A 942 -9.52 17.13 3.35
CA ASN A 942 -8.11 17.08 3.06
C ASN A 942 -7.59 18.48 2.71
N LYS A 943 -7.38 19.31 3.74
CA LYS A 943 -6.45 20.46 3.61
C LYS A 943 -5.02 19.97 3.63
N GLU A 944 -4.77 18.82 4.25
CA GLU A 944 -3.42 18.35 4.51
C GLU A 944 -2.74 17.94 3.21
N TYR A 945 -3.32 17.13 2.33
CA TYR A 945 -2.67 16.81 1.04
C TYR A 945 -2.48 18.00 0.11
N TYR A 946 -3.47 18.90 -0.05
CA TYR A 946 -3.26 20.09 -0.88
C TYR A 946 -2.26 21.04 -0.23
N ASN A 947 -2.39 21.36 1.06
CA ASN A 947 -1.42 22.22 1.73
C ASN A 947 -0.06 21.56 1.84
N GLU A 948 0.04 20.24 1.98
CA GLU A 948 1.28 19.47 1.99
C GLU A 948 1.89 19.47 0.60
N MET A 949 1.10 19.39 -0.48
CA MET A 949 1.61 19.54 -1.84
C MET A 949 2.04 20.99 -2.13
N ILE A 950 1.27 22.00 -1.69
CA ILE A 950 1.63 23.42 -1.79
C ILE A 950 2.87 23.74 -0.95
N SER A 951 2.94 23.22 0.27
CA SER A 951 4.08 23.33 1.18
C SER A 951 5.25 22.44 0.73
N ALA A 952 5.00 21.40 -0.06
CA ALA A 952 5.99 20.57 -0.75
C ALA A 952 6.42 21.16 -2.10
N GLY A 953 6.11 22.42 -2.37
CA GLY A 953 6.55 23.12 -3.59
C GLY A 953 5.90 22.63 -4.89
N VAL A 954 4.88 21.77 -4.82
CA VAL A 954 4.10 21.36 -6.00
C VAL A 954 3.33 22.60 -6.49
N PRO A 955 3.48 23.01 -7.77
CA PRO A 955 2.77 24.16 -8.30
C PRO A 955 1.28 24.03 -8.04
N SER A 956 0.63 25.09 -7.56
CA SER A 956 -0.77 25.03 -7.10
C SER A 956 -1.73 24.29 -8.05
N PRO A 957 -1.68 24.47 -9.38
CA PRO A 957 -2.52 23.69 -10.29
C PRO A 957 -2.22 22.17 -10.30
N LEU A 958 -0.96 21.78 -10.13
CA LEU A 958 -0.51 20.39 -10.05
C LEU A 958 -0.76 19.78 -8.67
N ALA A 959 -0.59 20.56 -7.59
CA ALA A 959 -0.96 20.16 -6.23
C ALA A 959 -2.47 19.92 -6.13
N GLN A 960 -3.24 20.82 -6.72
CA GLN A 960 -4.69 20.69 -6.84
C GLN A 960 -5.05 19.46 -7.69
N HIS A 961 -4.33 19.22 -8.79
CA HIS A 961 -4.53 18.03 -9.63
C HIS A 961 -4.18 16.73 -8.90
N MET A 962 -3.05 16.65 -8.19
CA MET A 962 -2.59 15.46 -7.47
C MET A 962 -3.42 15.17 -6.22
N ALA A 963 -3.79 16.19 -5.45
CA ALA A 963 -4.77 16.05 -4.37
C ALA A 963 -6.11 15.54 -4.95
N TYR A 964 -6.50 16.02 -6.13
CA TYR A 964 -7.68 15.53 -6.86
C TYR A 964 -7.51 14.11 -7.41
N LEU A 965 -6.30 13.65 -7.72
CA LEU A 965 -6.02 12.27 -8.15
C LEU A 965 -6.22 11.26 -7.01
N PHE A 966 -5.87 11.61 -5.77
CA PHE A 966 -6.19 10.81 -4.57
C PHE A 966 -7.66 10.94 -4.12
N ILE A 967 -8.38 11.91 -4.69
CA ILE A 967 -9.76 12.31 -4.36
C ILE A 967 -10.63 12.22 -5.63
N ARG A 968 -10.42 11.22 -6.50
CA ARG A 968 -11.28 10.97 -7.69
C ARG A 968 -12.72 10.57 -7.33
N ASP A 969 -13.13 10.80 -6.09
CA ASP A 969 -14.46 10.54 -5.59
C ASP A 969 -15.11 11.85 -5.10
N PRO A 970 -16.24 12.26 -5.69
CA PRO A 970 -16.93 13.47 -5.29
C PRO A 970 -17.61 13.38 -3.89
N CYS A 971 -17.50 12.25 -3.18
CA CYS A 971 -17.89 12.15 -1.76
C CYS A 971 -16.95 12.91 -0.80
N VAL A 972 -15.73 13.22 -1.22
CA VAL A 972 -14.66 13.80 -0.39
C VAL A 972 -14.46 15.26 -0.74
N ILE A 973 -14.51 16.14 0.27
CA ILE A 973 -14.43 17.59 0.08
C ILE A 973 -13.11 18.09 0.66
N SER A 974 -12.21 18.58 -0.20
CA SER A 974 -10.98 19.24 0.27
C SER A 974 -11.29 20.56 0.97
N ARG A 975 -10.42 20.98 1.90
CA ARG A 975 -10.69 22.19 2.69
C ARG A 975 -10.47 23.48 1.89
N ASP A 976 -9.70 23.47 0.82
CA ASP A 976 -9.57 24.64 -0.06
C ASP A 976 -10.84 24.89 -0.88
N LYS A 977 -11.63 23.84 -1.14
CA LYS A 977 -12.96 23.97 -1.74
C LYS A 977 -13.96 24.58 -0.76
N LEU A 978 -13.87 24.27 0.54
CA LEU A 978 -14.70 24.92 1.56
C LEU A 978 -14.46 26.44 1.65
N ASP A 979 -13.24 26.88 1.32
CA ASP A 979 -12.86 28.29 1.30
C ASP A 979 -13.19 28.95 -0.07
N GLN A 980 -13.47 28.18 -1.12
CA GLN A 980 -13.77 28.63 -2.49
C GLN A 980 -15.22 28.31 -2.88
N ASN A 981 -16.10 29.32 -2.86
CA ASN A 981 -17.45 29.18 -3.40
C ASN A 981 -17.42 29.13 -4.94
N ASN A 982 -17.16 27.95 -5.51
CA ASN A 982 -17.17 27.75 -6.96
C ASN A 982 -18.49 27.13 -7.41
N ASP A 983 -19.35 27.95 -7.99
CA ASP A 983 -20.61 27.48 -8.55
C ASP A 983 -20.40 26.64 -9.82
N MET A 984 -19.20 26.63 -10.43
CA MET A 984 -18.90 25.91 -11.68
C MET A 984 -18.56 24.41 -11.50
N ASP A 985 -18.45 23.91 -10.28
CA ASP A 985 -18.26 22.48 -10.00
C ASP A 985 -19.48 21.86 -9.28
N SER A 986 -19.43 20.55 -9.01
CA SER A 986 -20.56 19.79 -8.45
C SER A 986 -20.18 18.97 -7.22
N GLU A 987 -19.03 19.23 -6.60
CA GLU A 987 -18.48 18.38 -5.53
C GLU A 987 -19.33 18.41 -4.25
N PHE A 988 -19.82 19.59 -3.82
CA PHE A 988 -20.69 19.68 -2.66
C PHE A 988 -22.04 19.00 -2.92
N PHE A 989 -22.60 19.17 -4.12
CA PHE A 989 -23.81 18.47 -4.52
C PHE A 989 -23.61 16.96 -4.50
N GLU A 990 -22.55 16.47 -5.16
CA GLU A 990 -22.27 15.06 -5.26
C GLU A 990 -21.93 14.45 -3.91
N SER A 991 -21.29 15.15 -2.96
CA SER A 991 -21.07 14.64 -1.61
C SER A 991 -22.35 14.25 -0.87
N MET A 992 -23.46 14.94 -1.17
CA MET A 992 -24.78 14.64 -0.65
C MET A 992 -25.48 13.58 -1.49
N GLN A 993 -25.44 13.70 -2.82
CA GLN A 993 -26.11 12.80 -3.75
C GLN A 993 -25.55 11.37 -3.69
N SER A 994 -24.24 11.24 -3.73
CA SER A 994 -23.52 9.96 -3.77
C SER A 994 -23.65 9.15 -2.47
N THR A 995 -23.90 9.82 -1.34
CA THR A 995 -24.04 9.22 0.00
C THR A 995 -25.50 9.05 0.44
N ASN A 996 -26.45 9.35 -0.45
CA ASN A 996 -27.82 8.87 -0.35
C ASN A 996 -28.01 7.77 -1.42
N TRP A 997 -28.14 6.54 -0.97
CA TRP A 997 -28.17 5.35 -1.82
C TRP A 997 -29.59 4.83 -1.93
N ASN A 998 -30.34 5.32 -2.91
CA ASN A 998 -31.72 4.87 -3.12
C ASN A 998 -31.83 3.67 -4.08
N SER A 999 -33.01 3.02 -4.15
CA SER A 999 -33.26 1.93 -5.10
C SER A 999 -33.18 2.38 -6.57
N LEU A 1000 -33.48 3.65 -6.82
CA LEU A 1000 -33.15 4.37 -8.04
C LEU A 1000 -32.36 5.63 -7.69
N ARG A 1001 -31.50 6.07 -8.61
CA ARG A 1001 -30.84 7.37 -8.50
C ARG A 1001 -31.09 8.19 -9.76
N PHE A 1002 -31.62 9.40 -9.56
CA PHE A 1002 -31.67 10.43 -10.58
C PHE A 1002 -30.32 11.14 -10.64
N LYS A 1003 -29.65 11.10 -11.80
CA LYS A 1003 -28.27 11.57 -11.97
C LYS A 1003 -28.25 12.76 -12.94
N PRO A 1004 -28.08 13.99 -12.44
CA PRO A 1004 -27.91 15.16 -13.29
C PRO A 1004 -26.69 15.06 -14.23
N PRO A 1005 -26.66 15.86 -15.31
CA PRO A 1005 -25.48 16.01 -16.15
C PRO A 1005 -24.31 16.60 -15.35
N PRO A 1006 -23.09 16.04 -15.46
CA PRO A 1006 -21.91 16.64 -14.87
C PRO A 1006 -21.55 17.95 -15.59
N LEU A 1007 -21.12 18.98 -14.86
CA LEU A 1007 -20.77 20.28 -15.45
C LEU A 1007 -19.56 20.23 -16.41
N ASN A 1008 -18.66 19.26 -16.21
CA ASN A 1008 -17.39 19.15 -16.94
C ASN A 1008 -17.39 18.11 -18.07
N GLN A 1009 -18.51 17.43 -18.36
CA GLN A 1009 -18.59 16.44 -19.45
C GLN A 1009 -19.83 16.64 -20.30
N GLN A 1010 -19.67 17.31 -21.44
CA GLN A 1010 -20.78 17.66 -22.31
C GLN A 1010 -21.47 16.46 -22.98
N SER A 1011 -20.83 15.28 -23.04
CA SER A 1011 -21.39 14.08 -23.69
C SER A 1011 -22.38 13.30 -22.81
N ILE A 1012 -22.50 13.65 -21.53
CA ILE A 1012 -23.33 12.94 -20.54
C ILE A 1012 -24.56 13.77 -20.20
N GLY A 1013 -25.74 13.19 -20.43
CA GLY A 1013 -27.04 13.79 -20.18
C GLY A 1013 -27.67 13.41 -18.84
N TRP A 1014 -28.99 13.66 -18.75
CA TRP A 1014 -29.81 13.25 -17.61
C TRP A 1014 -29.94 11.73 -17.59
N ARG A 1015 -29.72 11.12 -16.41
CA ARG A 1015 -29.66 9.66 -16.28
C ARG A 1015 -30.50 9.14 -15.12
N VAL A 1016 -30.90 7.89 -15.24
CA VAL A 1016 -31.52 7.10 -14.18
C VAL A 1016 -30.68 5.85 -13.96
N GLU A 1017 -30.32 5.58 -12.71
CA GLU A 1017 -29.55 4.41 -12.31
C GLU A 1017 -30.44 3.46 -11.50
N PHE A 1018 -30.52 2.21 -11.97
CA PHE A 1018 -31.29 1.11 -11.40
C PHE A 1018 -30.38 0.22 -10.55
N ARG A 1019 -30.57 0.22 -9.23
CA ARG A 1019 -29.59 -0.27 -8.24
C ARG A 1019 -29.92 -1.55 -7.44
N PRO A 1020 -31.15 -2.13 -7.44
CA PRO A 1020 -31.49 -3.18 -6.50
C PRO A 1020 -30.98 -4.58 -6.88
N MET A 1021 -30.55 -4.81 -8.12
CA MET A 1021 -30.26 -6.17 -8.60
C MET A 1021 -29.07 -6.79 -7.88
N GLU A 1022 -29.16 -8.07 -7.53
CA GLU A 1022 -28.04 -8.83 -6.97
C GLU A 1022 -27.13 -9.35 -8.08
N ILE A 1023 -25.86 -9.58 -7.76
CA ILE A 1023 -24.94 -10.26 -8.67
C ILE A 1023 -25.40 -11.70 -8.90
N GLN A 1024 -25.38 -12.13 -10.16
CA GLN A 1024 -25.70 -13.48 -10.60
C GLN A 1024 -24.44 -14.31 -10.84
N MET A 1025 -24.58 -15.63 -10.83
CA MET A 1025 -23.45 -16.57 -10.87
C MET A 1025 -22.64 -16.51 -12.17
N THR A 1026 -23.21 -16.03 -13.28
CA THR A 1026 -22.56 -16.03 -14.60
C THR A 1026 -22.74 -14.71 -15.33
N ASP A 1027 -21.81 -14.37 -16.23
CA ASP A 1027 -21.93 -13.17 -17.08
C ASP A 1027 -23.21 -13.21 -17.92
N THR A 1028 -23.61 -14.39 -18.41
CA THR A 1028 -24.87 -14.56 -19.16
C THR A 1028 -26.08 -14.15 -18.32
N GLN A 1029 -26.12 -14.54 -17.05
CA GLN A 1029 -27.21 -14.16 -16.15
C GLN A 1029 -27.15 -12.67 -15.82
N ASN A 1030 -25.98 -12.10 -15.52
CA ASN A 1030 -25.83 -10.67 -15.27
C ASN A 1030 -26.23 -9.84 -16.50
N ALA A 1031 -25.79 -10.23 -17.70
CA ALA A 1031 -26.18 -9.61 -18.96
C ALA A 1031 -27.69 -9.71 -19.22
N ALA A 1032 -28.32 -10.84 -18.87
CA ALA A 1032 -29.77 -11.00 -19.00
C ALA A 1032 -30.53 -9.99 -18.13
N PHE A 1033 -30.12 -9.81 -16.87
CA PHE A 1033 -30.73 -8.83 -15.97
C PHE A 1033 -30.51 -7.39 -16.47
N SER A 1034 -29.31 -7.07 -16.97
CA SER A 1034 -29.01 -5.76 -17.54
C SER A 1034 -29.85 -5.46 -18.78
N VAL A 1035 -29.86 -6.37 -19.75
CA VAL A 1035 -30.60 -6.20 -21.01
C VAL A 1035 -32.11 -6.15 -20.78
N VAL A 1036 -32.66 -7.00 -19.91
CA VAL A 1036 -34.10 -6.95 -19.60
C VAL A 1036 -34.48 -5.66 -18.88
N THR A 1037 -33.64 -5.13 -17.99
CA THR A 1037 -33.87 -3.81 -17.37
C THR A 1037 -33.91 -2.69 -18.42
N ILE A 1038 -33.04 -2.76 -19.43
CA ILE A 1038 -33.05 -1.82 -20.55
C ILE A 1038 -34.31 -1.97 -21.41
N LEU A 1039 -34.71 -3.21 -21.74
CA LEU A 1039 -35.93 -3.46 -22.49
C LEU A 1039 -37.19 -3.00 -21.74
N LEU A 1040 -37.22 -3.16 -20.41
CA LEU A 1040 -38.27 -2.60 -19.55
C LEU A 1040 -38.37 -1.09 -19.71
N SER A 1041 -37.24 -0.37 -19.67
CA SER A 1041 -37.21 1.08 -19.92
C SER A 1041 -37.76 1.44 -21.30
N ARG A 1042 -37.46 0.63 -22.33
CA ARG A 1042 -37.90 0.89 -23.71
C ARG A 1042 -39.40 0.66 -23.87
N ILE A 1043 -39.95 -0.41 -23.31
CA ILE A 1043 -41.40 -0.67 -23.41
C ILE A 1043 -42.23 0.35 -22.61
N ILE A 1044 -41.69 0.84 -21.49
CA ILE A 1044 -42.33 1.92 -20.71
C ILE A 1044 -42.52 3.15 -21.59
N LEU A 1045 -41.47 3.56 -22.31
CA LEU A 1045 -41.53 4.74 -23.20
C LEU A 1045 -42.33 4.46 -24.48
N GLN A 1046 -42.10 3.31 -25.13
CA GLN A 1046 -42.69 2.97 -26.42
C GLN A 1046 -44.21 2.78 -26.33
N TYR A 1047 -44.67 2.06 -25.30
CA TYR A 1047 -46.09 1.77 -25.11
C TYR A 1047 -46.76 2.72 -24.12
N ASN A 1048 -46.02 3.71 -23.60
CA ASN A 1048 -46.53 4.68 -22.66
C ASN A 1048 -47.17 3.97 -21.46
N LEU A 1049 -46.40 3.10 -20.80
CA LEU A 1049 -46.89 2.31 -19.67
C LEU A 1049 -46.99 3.19 -18.43
N ASN A 1050 -48.03 2.96 -17.64
CA ASN A 1050 -48.12 3.47 -16.28
C ASN A 1050 -48.01 2.31 -15.29
N LEU A 1051 -46.99 2.35 -14.42
CA LEU A 1051 -46.68 1.36 -13.39
C LEU A 1051 -46.75 1.98 -11.98
N VAL A 1052 -46.85 3.30 -11.86
CA VAL A 1052 -46.76 4.05 -10.60
C VAL A 1052 -47.77 3.56 -9.57
N ILE A 1053 -47.32 3.30 -8.34
CA ILE A 1053 -48.14 2.94 -7.18
C ILE A 1053 -47.76 3.83 -5.99
N PRO A 1054 -48.54 3.90 -4.90
CA PRO A 1054 -48.14 4.67 -3.72
C PRO A 1054 -46.76 4.23 -3.17
N ILE A 1055 -45.95 5.17 -2.70
CA ILE A 1055 -44.59 4.89 -2.20
C ILE A 1055 -44.61 3.91 -1.02
N SER A 1056 -45.62 4.01 -0.14
CA SER A 1056 -45.81 3.06 0.96
C SER A 1056 -45.88 1.60 0.47
N LYS A 1057 -46.45 1.38 -0.72
CA LYS A 1057 -46.54 0.05 -1.35
C LYS A 1057 -45.22 -0.40 -1.96
N ILE A 1058 -44.39 0.52 -2.44
CA ILE A 1058 -43.01 0.19 -2.84
C ILE A 1058 -42.19 -0.24 -1.62
N ASP A 1059 -42.35 0.43 -0.47
CA ASP A 1059 -41.68 0.06 0.77
C ASP A 1059 -42.12 -1.32 1.27
N GLU A 1060 -43.43 -1.60 1.29
CA GLU A 1060 -43.98 -2.92 1.60
C GLU A 1060 -43.43 -4.02 0.66
N ASN A 1061 -43.39 -3.71 -0.64
CA ASN A 1061 -42.83 -4.61 -1.65
C ASN A 1061 -41.34 -4.86 -1.44
N MET A 1062 -40.54 -3.85 -1.09
CA MET A 1062 -39.10 -4.03 -0.85
C MET A 1062 -38.85 -4.92 0.37
N SER A 1063 -39.60 -4.72 1.45
CA SER A 1063 -39.53 -5.61 2.63
C SER A 1063 -39.94 -7.05 2.28
N THR A 1064 -40.96 -7.19 1.42
CA THR A 1064 -41.42 -8.50 0.93
C THR A 1064 -40.38 -9.17 0.04
N ALA A 1065 -39.68 -8.43 -0.81
CA ALA A 1065 -38.64 -8.95 -1.72
C ALA A 1065 -37.47 -9.63 -0.98
N GLN A 1066 -37.22 -9.27 0.28
CA GLN A 1066 -36.15 -9.87 1.09
C GLN A 1066 -36.51 -11.24 1.65
N LYS A 1067 -37.80 -11.59 1.75
CA LYS A 1067 -38.24 -12.84 2.38
C LYS A 1067 -37.72 -14.05 1.60
N ARG A 1068 -37.44 -15.14 2.32
CA ARG A 1068 -37.09 -16.43 1.69
C ARG A 1068 -38.18 -16.87 0.71
N ASP A 1069 -37.76 -17.27 -0.49
CA ASP A 1069 -38.62 -17.70 -1.59
C ASP A 1069 -39.64 -16.63 -2.05
N ALA A 1070 -39.39 -15.33 -1.80
CA ALA A 1070 -40.33 -14.26 -2.12
C ALA A 1070 -40.79 -14.29 -3.58
N VAL A 1071 -39.88 -14.59 -4.51
CA VAL A 1071 -40.17 -14.70 -5.95
C VAL A 1071 -41.31 -15.66 -6.28
N ASN A 1072 -41.46 -16.75 -5.50
CA ASN A 1072 -42.39 -17.84 -5.79
C ASN A 1072 -43.56 -17.92 -4.79
N ARG A 1073 -43.42 -17.31 -3.61
CA ARG A 1073 -44.38 -17.47 -2.50
C ARG A 1073 -45.09 -16.20 -2.09
N CYS A 1074 -44.56 -15.03 -2.45
CA CYS A 1074 -45.13 -13.76 -2.07
C CYS A 1074 -45.88 -13.11 -3.24
N LYS A 1075 -46.76 -12.19 -2.89
CA LYS A 1075 -47.37 -11.26 -3.83
C LYS A 1075 -46.82 -9.86 -3.56
N PHE A 1076 -46.90 -9.03 -4.58
CA PHE A 1076 -46.39 -7.68 -4.61
C PHE A 1076 -47.49 -6.76 -5.13
N TRP A 1077 -47.63 -5.58 -4.54
CA TRP A 1077 -48.49 -4.53 -5.05
C TRP A 1077 -48.02 -4.10 -6.42
N PHE A 1078 -48.89 -4.16 -7.42
CA PHE A 1078 -48.57 -3.77 -8.78
C PHE A 1078 -49.80 -3.22 -9.49
N ARG A 1079 -49.60 -2.30 -10.43
CA ARG A 1079 -50.69 -1.67 -11.17
C ARG A 1079 -51.34 -2.67 -12.15
N LYS A 1080 -52.67 -2.79 -12.11
CA LYS A 1080 -53.42 -3.67 -13.03
C LYS A 1080 -53.59 -3.02 -14.40
N ASP A 1081 -54.06 -1.77 -14.42
CA ASP A 1081 -54.40 -1.05 -15.65
C ASP A 1081 -53.22 -0.27 -16.21
N ILE A 1082 -52.24 -0.98 -16.78
CA ILE A 1082 -50.97 -0.39 -17.24
C ILE A 1082 -51.07 0.45 -18.53
N PHE A 1083 -52.21 0.42 -19.24
CA PHE A 1083 -52.46 1.14 -20.50
C PHE A 1083 -53.53 2.25 -20.41
N SER A 1084 -54.14 2.50 -19.25
CA SER A 1084 -55.35 3.35 -19.16
C SER A 1084 -55.08 4.81 -19.57
N GLN A 1085 -55.94 5.36 -20.44
CA GLN A 1085 -55.93 6.77 -20.88
C GLN A 1085 -56.51 7.75 -19.83
N ASN A 1086 -57.19 7.24 -18.79
CA ASN A 1086 -57.76 8.04 -17.69
C ASN A 1086 -56.74 8.33 -16.57
N THR A 1087 -55.51 7.84 -16.71
CA THR A 1087 -54.41 8.06 -15.77
C THR A 1087 -53.65 9.33 -16.15
N PRO A 1088 -53.10 10.09 -15.18
CA PRO A 1088 -52.40 11.35 -15.44
C PRO A 1088 -51.38 11.17 -16.58
N GLN A 1089 -51.35 12.11 -17.53
CA GLN A 1089 -50.51 11.98 -18.72
C GLN A 1089 -49.07 11.65 -18.32
N ILE A 1090 -48.58 10.53 -18.88
CA ILE A 1090 -47.26 9.93 -18.66
C ILE A 1090 -46.12 10.84 -19.12
N ASN A 1091 -46.45 11.81 -19.97
CA ASN A 1091 -45.55 12.85 -20.38
C ASN A 1091 -45.59 13.99 -19.36
N CYS A 1092 -44.52 14.11 -18.60
CA CYS A 1092 -44.15 15.34 -17.88
C CYS A 1092 -44.14 16.61 -18.81
N PHE A 1093 -44.34 16.47 -20.13
CA PHE A 1093 -44.37 17.52 -21.17
C PHE A 1093 -45.63 18.40 -21.26
N LYS A 1094 -46.72 18.15 -20.51
CA LYS A 1094 -47.93 18.99 -20.60
C LYS A 1094 -48.49 19.36 -19.23
N GLU A 1095 -48.46 20.65 -18.91
CA GLU A 1095 -49.26 21.23 -17.83
C GLU A 1095 -50.75 20.97 -18.11
N ASN A 1096 -51.42 20.19 -17.27
CA ASN A 1096 -52.88 20.20 -17.23
C ASN A 1096 -53.37 20.22 -15.78
N ARG A 1097 -54.04 21.31 -15.41
CA ARG A 1097 -54.48 21.66 -14.04
C ARG A 1097 -55.78 20.96 -13.62
N ASN A 1098 -55.98 19.68 -13.96
CA ASN A 1098 -57.14 18.94 -13.47
C ASN A 1098 -56.67 17.90 -12.43
N ARG A 1099 -56.86 18.26 -11.15
CA ARG A 1099 -56.78 17.34 -10.01
C ARG A 1099 -57.77 16.19 -10.23
N TYR A 1100 -57.28 14.95 -10.16
CA TYR A 1100 -58.14 13.78 -10.03
C TYR A 1100 -58.27 13.38 -8.56
N GLU A 1101 -59.51 13.12 -8.14
CA GLU A 1101 -59.87 12.53 -6.86
C GLU A 1101 -59.56 11.03 -6.85
N SER A 1102 -59.31 10.52 -5.65
CA SER A 1102 -58.97 9.14 -5.31
C SER A 1102 -60.05 8.14 -5.73
N GLU A 1103 -59.69 7.14 -6.53
CA GLU A 1103 -60.39 5.85 -6.57
C GLU A 1103 -59.39 4.70 -6.41
N ASP A 1104 -59.72 3.81 -5.47
CA ASP A 1104 -58.85 2.88 -4.73
C ASP A 1104 -58.66 1.51 -5.44
N GLU A 1105 -58.95 1.40 -6.74
CA GLU A 1105 -59.08 0.10 -7.45
C GLU A 1105 -58.01 -0.19 -8.53
N SER A 1106 -57.02 0.68 -8.77
CA SER A 1106 -56.11 0.55 -9.94
C SER A 1106 -54.82 -0.29 -9.73
N TYR A 1107 -54.53 -0.75 -8.51
CA TYR A 1107 -53.37 -1.61 -8.19
C TYR A 1107 -53.76 -2.73 -7.22
N ILE A 1108 -53.21 -3.92 -7.44
CA ILE A 1108 -53.55 -5.16 -6.72
C ILE A 1108 -52.29 -5.96 -6.36
N GLU A 1109 -52.42 -6.92 -5.46
CA GLU A 1109 -51.36 -7.88 -5.18
C GLU A 1109 -51.27 -8.96 -6.27
N MET A 1110 -50.12 -9.03 -6.94
CA MET A 1110 -49.80 -10.04 -7.95
C MET A 1110 -48.51 -10.77 -7.59
N SER A 1111 -48.44 -12.06 -7.91
CA SER A 1111 -47.18 -12.81 -7.87
C SER A 1111 -46.22 -12.29 -8.94
N ILE A 1112 -44.91 -12.53 -8.75
CA ILE A 1112 -43.90 -12.18 -9.75
C ILE A 1112 -44.19 -12.84 -11.10
N ASN A 1113 -44.70 -14.08 -11.09
CA ASN A 1113 -45.11 -14.77 -12.32
C ASN A 1113 -46.21 -14.01 -13.06
N GLU A 1114 -47.25 -13.55 -12.34
CA GLU A 1114 -48.35 -12.79 -12.93
C GLU A 1114 -47.87 -11.44 -13.50
N ILE A 1115 -47.00 -10.73 -12.76
CA ILE A 1115 -46.42 -9.44 -13.19
C ILE A 1115 -45.55 -9.63 -14.45
N MET A 1116 -44.69 -10.64 -14.47
CA MET A 1116 -43.75 -10.83 -15.57
C MET A 1116 -44.37 -11.55 -16.76
N ASN A 1117 -45.07 -12.66 -16.55
CA ASN A 1117 -45.57 -13.52 -17.63
C ASN A 1117 -47.05 -13.29 -17.99
N GLY A 1118 -47.80 -12.56 -17.17
CA GLY A 1118 -49.23 -12.33 -17.38
C GLY A 1118 -50.09 -13.51 -16.89
N TYR A 1119 -51.42 -13.30 -16.91
CA TYR A 1119 -52.39 -14.36 -16.62
C TYR A 1119 -53.73 -14.08 -17.31
N GLY A 1120 -54.26 -15.12 -17.97
CA GLY A 1120 -55.53 -15.05 -18.70
C GLY A 1120 -55.57 -13.89 -19.71
N ASN A 1121 -56.75 -13.28 -19.85
CA ASN A 1121 -56.95 -12.05 -20.62
C ASN A 1121 -57.00 -10.80 -19.72
N GLU A 1122 -56.65 -10.94 -18.43
CA GLU A 1122 -56.79 -9.88 -17.43
C GLU A 1122 -55.55 -9.00 -17.29
N PHE A 1123 -54.36 -9.60 -17.39
CA PHE A 1123 -53.11 -8.85 -17.32
C PHE A 1123 -52.11 -9.40 -18.34
N PRO A 1124 -51.54 -8.55 -19.22
CA PRO A 1124 -50.70 -8.99 -20.34
C PRO A 1124 -49.34 -9.56 -19.91
N GLY A 1125 -48.80 -9.11 -18.77
CA GLY A 1125 -47.42 -9.41 -18.37
C GLY A 1125 -46.38 -8.53 -19.06
N LEU A 1126 -45.27 -8.25 -18.38
CA LEU A 1126 -44.18 -7.43 -18.93
C LEU A 1126 -43.34 -8.17 -19.99
N ILE A 1127 -43.15 -9.49 -19.85
CA ILE A 1127 -42.37 -10.32 -20.79
C ILE A 1127 -43.04 -10.40 -22.17
N PRO A 1128 -44.36 -10.63 -22.29
CA PRO A 1128 -45.05 -10.55 -23.59
C PRO A 1128 -44.86 -9.20 -24.28
N LEU A 1129 -44.94 -8.08 -23.55
CA LEU A 1129 -44.71 -6.74 -24.09
C LEU A 1129 -43.26 -6.53 -24.53
N ILE A 1130 -42.28 -7.04 -23.78
CA ILE A 1130 -40.87 -7.03 -24.20
C ILE A 1130 -40.71 -7.82 -25.51
N ARG A 1131 -41.32 -9.00 -25.62
CA ARG A 1131 -41.24 -9.81 -26.84
C ARG A 1131 -41.86 -9.10 -28.04
N GLU A 1132 -43.01 -8.45 -27.86
CA GLU A 1132 -43.64 -7.64 -28.89
C GLU A 1132 -42.72 -6.50 -29.35
N TYR A 1133 -42.12 -5.78 -28.40
CA TYR A 1133 -41.16 -4.71 -28.72
C TYR A 1133 -39.94 -5.23 -29.47
N VAL A 1134 -39.33 -6.33 -29.00
CA VAL A 1134 -38.19 -6.97 -29.65
C VAL A 1134 -38.53 -7.45 -31.07
N ASN A 1135 -39.76 -7.93 -31.30
CA ASN A 1135 -40.23 -8.29 -32.65
C ASN A 1135 -40.49 -7.08 -33.55
N SER A 1136 -40.78 -5.90 -32.96
CA SER A 1136 -41.04 -4.66 -33.70
C SER A 1136 -39.77 -3.96 -34.18
N ILE A 1137 -38.62 -4.22 -33.53
CA ILE A 1137 -37.32 -3.64 -33.89
C ILE A 1137 -36.55 -4.59 -34.81
N SER A 1138 -35.81 -4.04 -35.77
CA SER A 1138 -35.01 -4.84 -36.72
C SER A 1138 -33.72 -5.34 -36.06
N LEU A 1139 -33.75 -6.55 -35.51
CA LEU A 1139 -32.56 -7.25 -35.01
C LEU A 1139 -32.02 -8.28 -36.01
N ASP A 1140 -30.70 -8.49 -36.03
CA ASP A 1140 -30.12 -9.64 -36.72
C ASP A 1140 -30.44 -10.95 -35.97
N VAL A 1141 -30.35 -12.07 -36.69
CA VAL A 1141 -30.77 -13.39 -36.17
C VAL A 1141 -29.98 -13.80 -34.92
N GLN A 1142 -28.69 -13.46 -34.84
CA GLN A 1142 -27.87 -13.83 -33.68
C GLN A 1142 -28.28 -13.02 -32.45
N THR A 1143 -28.39 -11.70 -32.59
CA THR A 1143 -28.84 -10.81 -31.50
C THR A 1143 -30.24 -11.19 -31.03
N TYR A 1144 -31.18 -11.41 -31.95
CA TYR A 1144 -32.54 -11.80 -31.63
C TYR A 1144 -32.59 -13.07 -30.77
N ASN A 1145 -31.91 -14.14 -31.21
CA ASN A 1145 -31.88 -15.40 -30.48
C ASN A 1145 -31.27 -15.24 -29.08
N LYS A 1146 -30.22 -14.43 -28.96
CA LYS A 1146 -29.56 -14.18 -27.67
C LYS A 1146 -30.47 -13.42 -26.71
N VAL A 1147 -31.12 -12.36 -27.18
CA VAL A 1147 -32.09 -11.58 -26.39
C VAL A 1147 -33.28 -12.46 -25.97
N GLN A 1148 -33.78 -13.35 -26.84
CA GLN A 1148 -34.83 -14.30 -26.47
C GLN A 1148 -34.40 -15.25 -25.35
N GLN A 1149 -33.13 -15.71 -25.34
CA GLN A 1149 -32.61 -16.52 -24.23
C GLN A 1149 -32.61 -15.75 -22.90
N TYR A 1150 -32.20 -14.47 -22.92
CA TYR A 1150 -32.25 -13.62 -21.73
C TYR A 1150 -33.68 -13.41 -21.21
N ILE A 1151 -34.61 -13.09 -22.10
CA ILE A 1151 -36.03 -12.94 -21.77
C ILE A 1151 -36.58 -14.24 -21.17
N GLN A 1152 -36.24 -15.38 -21.79
CA GLN A 1152 -36.71 -16.69 -21.35
C GLN A 1152 -36.19 -17.04 -19.95
N LEU A 1153 -34.92 -16.73 -19.63
CA LEU A 1153 -34.37 -16.92 -18.29
C LEU A 1153 -35.18 -16.17 -17.22
N ILE A 1154 -35.50 -14.89 -17.46
CA ILE A 1154 -36.27 -14.08 -16.50
C ILE A 1154 -37.71 -14.62 -16.38
N ALA A 1155 -38.34 -14.99 -17.50
CA ALA A 1155 -39.67 -15.60 -17.53
C ALA A 1155 -39.72 -16.93 -16.75
N ASP A 1156 -38.70 -17.77 -16.89
CA ASP A 1156 -38.62 -19.06 -16.23
C ASP A 1156 -38.29 -18.94 -14.74
N ARG A 1157 -37.52 -17.92 -14.32
CA ARG A 1157 -37.35 -17.59 -12.91
C ARG A 1157 -38.65 -17.09 -12.29
N ALA A 1158 -39.35 -16.18 -12.96
CA ALA A 1158 -40.63 -15.67 -12.50
C ALA A 1158 -41.68 -16.79 -12.31
N SER A 1159 -41.68 -17.79 -13.19
CA SER A 1159 -42.59 -18.95 -13.14
C SER A 1159 -42.09 -20.13 -12.29
N ALA A 1160 -40.98 -19.96 -11.55
CA ALA A 1160 -40.33 -20.99 -10.73
C ALA A 1160 -39.81 -22.22 -11.50
N LYS A 1161 -39.73 -22.18 -12.83
CA LYS A 1161 -39.09 -23.23 -13.65
C LYS A 1161 -37.58 -23.23 -13.49
N VAL A 1162 -36.99 -22.07 -13.24
CA VAL A 1162 -35.57 -21.88 -12.93
C VAL A 1162 -35.46 -21.29 -11.53
N LYS A 1163 -34.56 -21.82 -10.71
CA LYS A 1163 -34.32 -21.33 -9.34
C LYS A 1163 -33.59 -19.99 -9.36
N THR A 1164 -33.82 -19.19 -8.33
CA THR A 1164 -32.92 -18.07 -8.02
C THR A 1164 -31.56 -18.59 -7.54
N THR A 1165 -30.54 -17.73 -7.58
CA THR A 1165 -29.22 -18.06 -7.04
C THR A 1165 -29.30 -18.39 -5.54
N ALA A 1166 -30.12 -17.66 -4.78
CA ALA A 1166 -30.33 -17.92 -3.36
C ALA A 1166 -30.94 -19.31 -3.10
N GLN A 1167 -31.97 -19.69 -3.87
CA GLN A 1167 -32.56 -21.03 -3.80
C GLN A 1167 -31.54 -22.13 -4.12
N TRP A 1168 -30.70 -21.91 -5.15
CA TRP A 1168 -29.66 -22.85 -5.52
C TRP A 1168 -28.59 -22.99 -4.43
N ILE A 1169 -28.08 -21.89 -3.87
CA ILE A 1169 -27.09 -21.90 -2.78
C ILE A 1169 -27.68 -22.61 -1.56
N ARG A 1170 -28.92 -22.30 -1.18
CA ARG A 1170 -29.59 -22.93 -0.04
C ARG A 1170 -29.75 -24.44 -0.23
N ASP A 1171 -30.15 -24.86 -1.43
CA ASP A 1171 -30.24 -26.29 -1.78
C ASP A 1171 -28.87 -26.97 -1.77
N PHE A 1172 -27.82 -26.29 -2.25
CA PHE A 1172 -26.45 -26.79 -2.23
C PHE A 1172 -26.02 -27.09 -0.79
N VAL A 1173 -26.17 -26.10 0.11
CA VAL A 1173 -25.82 -26.24 1.53
C VAL A 1173 -26.61 -27.37 2.17
N ARG A 1174 -27.95 -27.42 1.98
CA ARG A 1174 -28.81 -28.42 2.64
C ARG A 1174 -28.58 -29.85 2.17
N LYS A 1175 -28.01 -30.04 0.97
CA LYS A 1175 -27.63 -31.35 0.41
C LYS A 1175 -26.18 -31.72 0.69
N HIS A 1176 -25.38 -30.80 1.22
CA HIS A 1176 -23.98 -31.03 1.50
C HIS A 1176 -23.81 -32.04 2.65
N ALA A 1177 -22.89 -33.00 2.50
CA ALA A 1177 -22.69 -34.08 3.49
C ALA A 1177 -22.34 -33.55 4.89
N ASP A 1178 -21.59 -32.46 4.96
CA ASP A 1178 -21.15 -31.84 6.22
C ASP A 1178 -22.19 -30.90 6.87
N TYR A 1179 -23.32 -30.63 6.19
CA TYR A 1179 -24.36 -29.77 6.75
C TYR A 1179 -25.18 -30.54 7.78
N LYS A 1180 -25.29 -29.99 8.99
CA LYS A 1180 -25.87 -30.70 10.14
C LYS A 1180 -27.35 -30.39 10.35
N TYR A 1181 -27.99 -29.66 9.45
CA TYR A 1181 -29.36 -29.15 9.60
C TYR A 1181 -29.53 -28.21 10.80
N ASP A 1182 -28.45 -27.50 11.17
CA ASP A 1182 -28.38 -26.55 12.28
C ASP A 1182 -28.22 -25.09 11.80
N SER A 1183 -28.33 -24.87 10.50
CA SER A 1183 -28.11 -23.59 9.81
C SER A 1183 -26.68 -23.07 9.79
N VAL A 1184 -25.70 -23.85 10.27
CA VAL A 1184 -24.29 -23.49 10.22
C VAL A 1184 -23.68 -23.87 8.88
N VAL A 1185 -22.98 -22.91 8.25
CA VAL A 1185 -22.20 -23.08 7.02
C VAL A 1185 -20.72 -23.02 7.39
N ASN A 1186 -20.08 -24.19 7.49
CA ASN A 1186 -18.68 -24.33 7.88
C ASN A 1186 -17.70 -24.03 6.72
N GLU A 1187 -16.39 -24.09 7.01
CA GLU A 1187 -15.32 -23.81 6.04
C GLU A 1187 -15.39 -24.75 4.82
N LYS A 1188 -15.62 -26.05 5.06
CA LYS A 1188 -15.68 -27.07 4.00
C LYS A 1188 -16.85 -26.86 3.05
N ILE A 1189 -18.04 -26.59 3.59
CA ILE A 1189 -19.24 -26.25 2.79
C ILE A 1189 -18.95 -25.00 1.94
N THR A 1190 -18.29 -24.00 2.53
CA THR A 1190 -17.96 -22.74 1.86
C THR A 1190 -16.98 -22.97 0.72
N TYR A 1191 -15.92 -23.75 0.95
CA TYR A 1191 -14.95 -24.14 -0.08
C TYR A 1191 -15.63 -24.88 -1.23
N ASP A 1192 -16.44 -25.90 -0.96
CA ASP A 1192 -17.10 -26.68 -2.01
C ASP A 1192 -18.10 -25.83 -2.80
N LEU A 1193 -18.82 -24.92 -2.12
CA LEU A 1193 -19.75 -23.97 -2.76
C LEU A 1193 -19.00 -23.02 -3.70
N LEU A 1194 -17.95 -22.33 -3.22
CA LEU A 1194 -17.24 -21.34 -4.02
C LEU A 1194 -16.38 -21.99 -5.12
N ASN A 1195 -15.85 -23.20 -4.88
CA ASN A 1195 -15.16 -23.96 -5.92
C ASN A 1195 -16.15 -24.41 -7.02
N THR A 1196 -17.37 -24.81 -6.64
CA THR A 1196 -18.44 -25.10 -7.63
C THR A 1196 -18.81 -23.85 -8.42
N LEU A 1197 -18.96 -22.69 -7.75
CA LEU A 1197 -19.24 -21.42 -8.42
C LEU A 1197 -18.13 -21.02 -9.40
N ASN A 1198 -16.86 -21.18 -9.00
CA ASN A 1198 -15.69 -20.95 -9.85
C ASN A 1198 -15.72 -21.83 -11.10
N ARG A 1199 -16.11 -23.10 -10.97
CA ARG A 1199 -16.27 -24.02 -12.10
C ARG A 1199 -17.44 -23.63 -12.99
N ILE A 1200 -18.60 -23.25 -12.44
CA ILE A 1200 -19.74 -22.76 -13.23
C ILE A 1200 -19.32 -21.55 -14.07
N GLN A 1201 -18.53 -20.63 -13.51
CA GLN A 1201 -18.08 -19.42 -14.20
C GLN A 1201 -17.08 -19.67 -15.32
N ASN A 1202 -16.19 -20.65 -15.16
CA ASN A 1202 -15.10 -20.95 -16.10
C ASN A 1202 -15.41 -22.07 -17.10
N GLU A 1203 -16.17 -23.09 -16.69
CA GLU A 1203 -16.42 -24.33 -17.44
C GLU A 1203 -17.84 -24.38 -18.04
N GLY A 1204 -18.76 -23.51 -17.60
CA GLY A 1204 -20.13 -23.41 -18.14
C GLY A 1204 -21.01 -24.64 -17.87
N ILE A 1205 -20.74 -25.35 -16.77
CA ILE A 1205 -21.42 -26.60 -16.34
C ILE A 1205 -22.85 -26.36 -15.84
#